data_AF-A0A2E9EVX2-F1
#
_entry.id   AF-A0A2E9EVX2-F1
#
_cell.length_a   1.000
_cell.length_b   1.000
_cell.length_c   1.000
_cell.angle_alpha   90.00
_cell.angle_beta   90.00
_cell.angle_gamma   90.00
#
_symmetry.space_group_name_H-M   'P 1'
#
loop_
_entity.id
_entity.type
_entity.pdbx_description
1 polymer ?
#
loop_
_entity_poly.entity_id
_entity_poly.type
_entity_poly.pdbx_seq_one_letter_code
_entity_poly.pdbx_strand_id
1 'polypeptide(L)'
;MATTIQSTALDFTAIKNNLKTSLIKSTEFSDYNFEASGLSNILDVLATNTHFNGLIANFALNESYLGTAQLRSSIVSLAEGIGYVPDSVNASRAIVNLTTSLAGVSGRPNKITIPSGFTFNSTVDGVAYTFQTQEDISATDDGNGSYAFQTIDGSANINIFEGVQTTKTFLITGQTENFAYIIPDENMDIDTAVVTNFETAASSSGTTFTDLRKATSITENSRIYILKETPKGDFEITFGNGTVLGVSPVAGNKVTVDYLSCKGAVANGGKSFLSVKDNGHGINKEDLSLALSRHATSKITTISDLANINSLGFRGEALASIGSVSDLKIKSKFTTADEAFEISSTYGEVKEVKPSQYLEGTLIEIRNLFKSIPARLKFLKTDRAEGISILEVVKKLSLSNPEISFKLYEIKDQGNPREILQLSSSTESDNLSKRIKGVLKNAFMENAHRLDYESDYVRISGYISSPTFVSGNANNCYFFVNGRFVRDRSLLRFIKIAYGDLLERAGFPSAILFLDVPTEEIDVNVHPSKMEIKFKKLDLIRQALKSAVRKSLNIERFNTRAHLSKQAYSYFRKEPSLENHQRVHLSDNASQRLDLEMEVNIAVGADQKDNVTDQTKEGKITENNRLGTPKAHLFKNFIVAQNDNELVIVDQHAAHERILYEKLKLQKYGQGIAIQELLVPEIVDFTSVEVDAIIDKQSMMRQLGLEIERFGPSSICIRGIPAVLGKICPKTLLLDLLEDLENLNSLESLENKIDKVFSSMACHGSVRSGRILKYEEMDLLLREMEKTPNSDQCNHGRPTYLKLDIEKINKLFGRS
;
A
#
# COMPACT_ATOMS: atom_id res chain seq x y z
N MET A 1 30.22 23.32 15.36
CA MET A 1 30.53 23.79 14.00
C MET A 1 29.94 22.77 13.04
N ALA A 2 28.94 23.14 12.26
CA ALA A 2 28.38 22.27 11.23
C ALA A 2 29.15 22.53 9.93
N THR A 3 29.97 21.57 9.49
CA THR A 3 30.72 21.64 8.25
C THR A 3 29.77 21.41 7.08
N THR A 4 29.51 22.46 6.30
CA THR A 4 28.83 22.35 5.01
C THR A 4 29.80 21.72 4.01
N ILE A 5 29.56 20.46 3.62
CA ILE A 5 30.33 19.80 2.56
C ILE A 5 29.74 20.23 1.22
N GLN A 6 30.50 20.96 0.41
CA GLN A 6 30.13 21.26 -0.98
C GLN A 6 30.50 20.07 -1.87
N SER A 7 29.51 19.24 -2.25
CA SER A 7 29.74 17.93 -2.88
C SER A 7 29.96 17.96 -4.40
N THR A 8 30.02 19.14 -5.04
CA THR A 8 30.31 19.28 -6.48
C THR A 8 31.80 19.47 -6.79
N ALA A 9 32.66 19.49 -5.77
CA ALA A 9 34.10 19.74 -5.89
C ALA A 9 34.95 18.60 -5.28
N LEU A 10 34.52 17.34 -5.42
CA LEU A 10 35.29 16.19 -4.96
C LEU A 10 36.45 15.91 -5.95
N ASP A 11 37.55 16.65 -5.83
CA ASP A 11 38.80 16.36 -6.53
C ASP A 11 39.62 15.33 -5.76
N PHE A 12 40.03 14.25 -6.44
CA PHE A 12 40.89 13.21 -5.91
C PHE A 12 42.14 13.78 -5.22
N THR A 13 42.77 14.80 -5.82
CA THR A 13 44.00 15.41 -5.31
C THR A 13 43.74 16.15 -4.00
N ALA A 14 42.61 16.85 -3.92
CA ALA A 14 42.18 17.53 -2.69
C ALA A 14 41.86 16.53 -1.57
N ILE A 15 41.20 15.40 -1.88
CA ILE A 15 40.89 14.34 -0.91
C ILE A 15 42.18 13.71 -0.39
N LYS A 16 43.12 13.36 -1.27
CA LYS A 16 44.43 12.81 -0.91
C LYS A 16 45.21 13.76 0.01
N ASN A 17 45.24 15.05 -0.33
CA ASN A 17 45.93 16.07 0.48
C ASN A 17 45.27 16.30 1.83
N ASN A 18 43.94 16.25 1.92
CA ASN A 18 43.21 16.35 3.19
C ASN A 18 43.46 15.14 4.09
N LEU A 19 43.46 13.92 3.53
CA LEU A 19 43.80 12.70 4.28
C LEU A 19 45.24 12.75 4.78
N LYS A 20 46.20 13.15 3.92
CA LYS A 20 47.60 13.36 4.30
C LYS A 20 47.71 14.39 5.43
N THR A 21 47.04 15.54 5.31
CA THR A 21 47.04 16.59 6.34
C THR A 21 46.42 16.12 7.66
N SER A 22 45.38 15.28 7.60
CA SER A 22 44.76 14.70 8.79
C SER A 22 45.66 13.68 9.48
N LEU A 23 46.39 12.86 8.71
CA LEU A 23 47.32 11.87 9.25
C LEU A 23 48.56 12.54 9.85
N ILE A 24 49.11 13.59 9.23
CA ILE A 24 50.22 14.37 9.80
C ILE A 24 49.84 15.02 11.14
N LYS A 25 48.54 15.32 11.34
CA LYS A 25 48.03 15.87 12.60
C LYS A 25 47.90 14.83 13.72
N SER A 26 47.93 13.53 13.42
CA SER A 26 47.98 12.52 14.47
C SER A 26 49.42 12.35 14.95
N THR A 27 49.58 12.12 16.25
CA THR A 27 50.89 12.00 16.90
C THR A 27 51.72 10.82 16.41
N GLU A 28 51.09 9.86 15.72
CA GLU A 28 51.71 8.63 15.23
C GLU A 28 52.37 8.81 13.86
N PHE A 29 51.93 9.79 13.05
CA PHE A 29 52.42 9.99 11.69
C PHE A 29 52.95 11.41 11.42
N SER A 30 53.19 12.20 12.47
CA SER A 30 53.66 13.60 12.36
C SER A 30 54.98 13.74 11.60
N ASP A 31 55.87 12.75 11.72
CA ASP A 31 57.23 12.79 11.19
C ASP A 31 57.39 11.95 9.90
N TYR A 32 56.28 11.46 9.36
CA TYR A 32 56.29 10.48 8.27
C TYR A 32 56.29 11.14 6.88
N ASN A 33 57.16 10.67 5.96
CA ASN A 33 57.22 11.17 4.59
C ASN A 33 56.30 10.37 3.65
N PHE A 34 55.18 10.99 3.29
CA PHE A 34 54.14 10.37 2.46
C PHE A 34 54.41 10.41 0.95
N GLU A 35 55.44 11.10 0.46
CA GLU A 35 55.73 11.20 -0.99
C GLU A 35 56.59 10.03 -1.52
N ALA A 36 57.29 9.31 -0.63
CA ALA A 36 58.30 8.33 -1.02
C ALA A 36 58.11 6.94 -0.38
N SER A 37 56.94 6.65 0.19
CA SER A 37 56.69 5.38 0.90
C SER A 37 55.50 4.61 0.32
N GLY A 38 55.44 3.30 0.59
CA GLY A 38 54.30 2.45 0.23
C GLY A 38 52.95 2.93 0.80
N LEU A 39 53.00 3.81 1.81
CA LEU A 39 51.82 4.46 2.37
C LEU A 39 51.19 5.47 1.39
N SER A 40 51.93 5.99 0.41
CA SER A 40 51.36 6.78 -0.70
C SER A 40 50.35 5.94 -1.48
N ASN A 41 50.67 4.68 -1.77
CA ASN A 41 49.76 3.79 -2.50
C ASN A 41 48.50 3.48 -1.69
N ILE A 42 48.64 3.35 -0.36
CA ILE A 42 47.50 3.18 0.54
C ILE A 42 46.64 4.45 0.57
N LEU A 43 47.26 5.63 0.62
CA LEU A 43 46.58 6.91 0.50
C LEU A 43 45.86 7.08 -0.84
N ASP A 44 46.47 6.62 -1.94
CA ASP A 44 45.86 6.63 -3.27
C ASP A 44 44.65 5.69 -3.33
N VAL A 45 44.74 4.49 -2.74
CA VAL A 45 43.61 3.55 -2.66
C VAL A 45 42.48 4.11 -1.79
N LEU A 46 42.80 4.70 -0.64
CA LEU A 46 41.81 5.31 0.26
C LEU A 46 41.15 6.54 -0.37
N ALA A 47 41.94 7.40 -1.02
CA ALA A 47 41.42 8.56 -1.74
C ALA A 47 40.56 8.12 -2.93
N THR A 48 40.96 7.06 -3.66
CA THR A 48 40.19 6.49 -4.78
C THR A 48 38.88 5.90 -4.28
N ASN A 49 38.90 5.12 -3.19
CA ASN A 49 37.71 4.51 -2.62
C ASN A 49 36.75 5.57 -2.06
N THR A 50 37.29 6.62 -1.42
CA THR A 50 36.50 7.76 -0.94
C THR A 50 35.89 8.57 -2.08
N HIS A 51 36.67 8.82 -3.14
CA HIS A 51 36.18 9.48 -4.36
C HIS A 51 35.11 8.62 -5.06
N PHE A 52 35.35 7.32 -5.19
CA PHE A 52 34.43 6.36 -5.81
C PHE A 52 33.14 6.20 -5.01
N ASN A 53 33.21 6.09 -3.67
CA ASN A 53 32.01 6.06 -2.81
C ASN A 53 31.28 7.39 -2.80
N GLY A 54 32.00 8.52 -2.88
CA GLY A 54 31.40 9.84 -3.05
C GLY A 54 30.68 9.98 -4.39
N LEU A 55 31.25 9.42 -5.46
CA LEU A 55 30.67 9.39 -6.81
C LEU A 55 29.50 8.40 -6.91
N ILE A 56 29.58 7.23 -6.27
CA ILE A 56 28.45 6.28 -6.16
C ILE A 56 27.35 6.86 -5.26
N ALA A 57 27.67 7.56 -4.17
CA ALA A 57 26.66 8.25 -3.38
C ALA A 57 26.04 9.41 -4.16
N ASN A 58 26.79 10.08 -5.04
CA ASN A 58 26.28 11.08 -5.97
C ASN A 58 25.38 10.44 -7.04
N PHE A 59 25.77 9.29 -7.60
CA PHE A 59 24.92 8.51 -8.50
C PHE A 59 23.68 7.98 -7.78
N ALA A 60 23.80 7.43 -6.57
CA ALA A 60 22.67 6.97 -5.78
C ALA A 60 21.78 8.14 -5.34
N LEU A 61 22.32 9.33 -5.05
CA LEU A 61 21.53 10.53 -4.77
C LEU A 61 20.86 11.05 -6.04
N ASN A 62 21.55 11.12 -7.17
CA ASN A 62 20.99 11.56 -8.45
C ASN A 62 19.99 10.55 -9.03
N GLU A 63 20.22 9.24 -8.89
CA GLU A 63 19.29 8.18 -9.26
C GLU A 63 18.19 7.94 -8.21
N SER A 64 18.37 8.39 -6.96
CA SER A 64 17.25 8.52 -6.00
C SER A 64 16.28 9.63 -6.38
N TYR A 65 16.63 10.47 -7.36
CA TYR A 65 15.72 11.37 -8.05
C TYR A 65 15.27 10.78 -9.40
N LEU A 66 14.47 9.73 -9.37
CA LEU A 66 13.47 9.42 -10.41
C LEU A 66 12.34 10.49 -10.46
N GLY A 67 12.75 11.76 -10.38
CA GLY A 67 11.90 12.96 -10.33
C GLY A 67 12.54 14.17 -11.01
N THR A 68 13.63 13.99 -11.76
CA THR A 68 14.11 15.03 -12.68
C THR A 68 13.18 15.08 -13.87
N ALA A 69 12.42 16.17 -14.01
CA ALA A 69 11.69 16.47 -15.21
C ALA A 69 12.65 16.41 -16.41
N GLN A 70 12.53 15.37 -17.20
CA GLN A 70 13.18 15.29 -18.50
C GLN A 70 12.46 16.29 -19.40
N LEU A 71 13.23 17.16 -20.06
CA LEU A 71 12.74 17.80 -21.29
C LEU A 71 12.24 16.66 -22.19
N ARG A 72 11.18 16.88 -22.99
CA ARG A 72 10.68 15.84 -23.92
C ARG A 72 11.82 15.26 -24.75
N SER A 73 12.74 16.11 -25.20
CA SER A 73 13.99 15.75 -25.85
C SER A 73 14.89 14.79 -25.04
N SER A 74 14.89 14.87 -23.71
CA SER A 74 15.64 13.96 -22.84
C SER A 74 14.99 12.58 -22.71
N ILE A 75 13.65 12.49 -22.67
CA ILE A 75 12.93 11.19 -22.73
C ILE A 75 13.21 10.54 -24.07
N VAL A 76 13.06 11.30 -25.15
CA VAL A 76 13.31 10.85 -26.53
C VAL A 76 14.75 10.37 -26.70
N SER A 77 15.73 11.13 -26.20
CA SER A 77 17.15 10.76 -26.26
C SER A 77 17.49 9.50 -25.46
N LEU A 78 16.86 9.28 -24.31
CA LEU A 78 17.07 8.06 -23.52
C LEU A 78 16.35 6.84 -24.12
N ALA A 79 15.14 7.05 -24.65
CA ALA A 79 14.38 6.03 -25.36
C ALA A 79 15.10 5.57 -26.63
N GLU A 80 15.82 6.48 -27.31
CA GLU A 80 16.64 6.15 -28.47
C GLU A 80 17.70 5.08 -28.14
N GLY A 81 18.36 5.18 -26.98
CA GLY A 81 19.39 4.23 -26.56
C GLY A 81 18.90 2.78 -26.39
N ILE A 82 17.60 2.58 -26.20
CA ILE A 82 16.96 1.26 -26.04
C ILE A 82 16.05 0.88 -27.22
N GLY A 83 16.07 1.65 -28.32
CA GLY A 83 15.25 1.39 -29.51
C GLY A 83 13.74 1.58 -29.29
N TYR A 84 13.34 2.34 -28.27
CA TYR A 84 11.94 2.67 -27.99
C TYR A 84 11.58 4.04 -28.58
N VAL A 85 10.40 4.16 -29.17
CA VAL A 85 9.84 5.42 -29.65
C VAL A 85 8.69 5.80 -28.72
N PRO A 86 8.80 6.86 -27.92
CA PRO A 86 7.73 7.28 -27.03
C PRO A 86 6.47 7.68 -27.80
N ASP A 87 5.31 7.25 -27.33
CA ASP A 87 4.03 7.72 -27.89
C ASP A 87 3.83 9.19 -27.48
N SER A 88 3.88 10.08 -28.47
CA SER A 88 3.78 11.52 -28.24
C SER A 88 2.32 12.00 -28.13
N VAL A 89 1.46 11.56 -29.05
CA VAL A 89 0.03 11.87 -29.09
C VAL A 89 -0.71 10.69 -29.72
N ASN A 90 -1.89 10.33 -29.19
CA ASN A 90 -2.75 9.30 -29.78
C ASN A 90 -4.10 9.93 -30.13
N ALA A 91 -4.61 9.62 -31.33
CA ALA A 91 -5.90 10.06 -31.79
C ALA A 91 -7.02 9.46 -30.92
N SER A 92 -8.03 10.27 -30.58
CA SER A 92 -9.22 9.75 -29.91
C SER A 92 -9.88 8.72 -30.80
N ARG A 93 -10.16 7.53 -30.26
CA ARG A 93 -10.76 6.42 -31.01
C ARG A 93 -12.15 6.12 -30.48
N ALA A 94 -13.10 5.93 -31.38
CA ALA A 94 -14.41 5.35 -31.10
C ALA A 94 -14.58 4.04 -31.88
N ILE A 95 -15.37 3.13 -31.32
CA ILE A 95 -15.73 1.86 -31.96
C ILE A 95 -17.20 1.93 -32.30
N VAL A 96 -17.54 1.75 -33.57
CA VAL A 96 -18.91 1.81 -34.07
C VAL A 96 -19.26 0.54 -34.83
N ASN A 97 -20.53 0.15 -34.74
CA ASN A 97 -21.10 -0.91 -35.56
C ASN A 97 -22.05 -0.23 -36.55
N LEU A 98 -21.77 -0.34 -37.84
CA LEU A 98 -22.54 0.33 -38.88
C LEU A 98 -23.36 -0.67 -39.67
N THR A 99 -24.66 -0.38 -39.80
CA THR A 99 -25.56 -1.11 -40.67
C THR A 99 -26.34 -0.14 -41.54
N THR A 100 -26.71 -0.55 -42.74
CA THR A 100 -27.64 0.17 -43.59
C THR A 100 -28.62 -0.80 -44.25
N SER A 101 -29.78 -0.31 -44.66
CA SER A 101 -30.80 -1.11 -45.33
C SER A 101 -31.28 -0.44 -46.61
N LEU A 102 -31.25 -1.19 -47.70
CA LEU A 102 -31.82 -0.87 -49.01
C LEU A 102 -32.96 -1.85 -49.35
N ALA A 103 -33.77 -2.21 -48.36
CA ALA A 103 -34.94 -3.05 -48.56
C ALA A 103 -35.91 -2.40 -49.56
N GLY A 104 -36.35 -3.17 -50.56
CA GLY A 104 -37.29 -2.70 -51.59
C GLY A 104 -36.69 -1.93 -52.78
N VAL A 105 -35.37 -1.72 -52.82
CA VAL A 105 -34.70 -1.07 -53.96
C VAL A 105 -34.38 -2.11 -55.04
N SER A 106 -34.96 -1.96 -56.24
CA SER A 106 -34.65 -2.80 -57.41
C SER A 106 -33.25 -2.49 -57.96
N GLY A 107 -32.42 -3.51 -58.19
CA GLY A 107 -31.07 -3.34 -58.74
C GLY A 107 -30.03 -2.86 -57.73
N ARG A 108 -30.25 -3.09 -56.42
CA ARG A 108 -29.31 -2.72 -55.36
C ARG A 108 -27.95 -3.44 -55.50
N PRO A 109 -26.84 -2.79 -55.14
CA PRO A 109 -25.50 -3.34 -55.32
C PRO A 109 -25.21 -4.50 -54.37
N ASN A 110 -24.52 -5.55 -54.82
CA ASN A 110 -24.15 -6.68 -53.96
C ASN A 110 -23.17 -6.28 -52.85
N LYS A 111 -22.33 -5.27 -53.08
CA LYS A 111 -21.32 -4.78 -52.13
C LYS A 111 -21.34 -3.26 -52.08
N ILE A 112 -21.29 -2.70 -50.89
CA ILE A 112 -21.15 -1.26 -50.63
C ILE A 112 -19.87 -1.05 -49.82
N THR A 113 -19.12 0.00 -50.13
CA THR A 113 -17.87 0.35 -49.45
C THR A 113 -17.95 1.78 -48.94
N ILE A 114 -17.61 1.99 -47.68
CA ILE A 114 -17.27 3.31 -47.15
C ILE A 114 -15.74 3.42 -47.22
N PRO A 115 -15.19 4.35 -48.01
CA PRO A 115 -13.75 4.44 -48.21
C PRO A 115 -13.02 4.89 -46.93
N SER A 116 -11.71 4.65 -46.88
CA SER A 116 -10.83 5.29 -45.90
C SER A 116 -10.93 6.82 -45.98
N GLY A 117 -10.81 7.50 -44.83
CA GLY A 117 -10.98 8.94 -44.70
C GLY A 117 -12.44 9.42 -44.72
N PHE A 118 -13.43 8.51 -44.78
CA PHE A 118 -14.83 8.89 -44.71
C PHE A 118 -15.15 9.46 -43.32
N THR A 119 -15.76 10.64 -43.31
CA THR A 119 -15.97 11.43 -42.09
C THR A 119 -17.35 11.23 -41.48
N PHE A 120 -17.39 10.89 -40.20
CA PHE A 120 -18.57 10.85 -39.34
C PHE A 120 -18.60 12.11 -38.49
N ASN A 121 -19.64 12.92 -38.68
CA ASN A 121 -19.88 14.10 -37.87
C ASN A 121 -21.00 13.83 -36.87
N SER A 122 -20.79 14.17 -35.61
CA SER A 122 -21.82 14.12 -34.58
C SER A 122 -21.72 15.36 -33.71
N THR A 123 -22.84 15.80 -33.14
CA THR A 123 -22.85 16.86 -32.13
C THR A 123 -23.40 16.28 -30.85
N VAL A 124 -22.60 16.31 -29.79
CA VAL A 124 -22.99 15.85 -28.45
C VAL A 124 -22.78 17.03 -27.50
N ASP A 125 -23.82 17.42 -26.78
CA ASP A 125 -23.80 18.52 -25.80
C ASP A 125 -23.25 19.85 -26.35
N GLY A 126 -23.54 20.15 -27.62
CA GLY A 126 -23.12 21.38 -28.30
C GLY A 126 -21.68 21.38 -28.83
N VAL A 127 -20.94 20.27 -28.70
CA VAL A 127 -19.61 20.08 -29.27
C VAL A 127 -19.69 19.23 -30.53
N ALA A 128 -19.15 19.74 -31.65
CA ALA A 128 -19.05 19.00 -32.89
C ALA A 128 -17.82 18.08 -32.86
N TYR A 129 -18.06 16.78 -32.99
CA TYR A 129 -17.04 15.75 -33.11
C TYR A 129 -16.97 15.27 -34.56
N THR A 130 -15.75 15.14 -35.05
CA THR A 130 -15.46 14.70 -36.41
C THR A 130 -14.52 13.52 -36.32
N PHE A 131 -15.03 12.33 -36.65
CA PHE A 131 -14.27 11.09 -36.71
C PHE A 131 -14.12 10.65 -38.16
N GLN A 132 -13.08 9.89 -38.48
CA GLN A 132 -12.89 9.33 -39.82
C GLN A 132 -12.41 7.87 -39.79
N THR A 133 -12.73 7.12 -40.84
CA THR A 133 -12.19 5.77 -41.08
C THR A 133 -10.72 5.85 -41.47
N GLN A 134 -9.95 4.81 -41.12
CA GLN A 134 -8.55 4.64 -41.53
C GLN A 134 -8.36 3.62 -42.66
N GLU A 135 -9.37 2.79 -42.90
CA GLU A 135 -9.38 1.78 -43.96
C GLU A 135 -10.74 1.77 -44.67
N ASP A 136 -10.77 1.15 -45.84
CA ASP A 136 -12.02 0.85 -46.52
C ASP A 136 -12.79 -0.20 -45.71
N ILE A 137 -14.02 0.15 -45.33
CA ILE A 137 -14.95 -0.78 -44.71
C ILE A 137 -16.03 -1.14 -45.72
N SER A 138 -16.43 -2.41 -45.76
CA SER A 138 -17.39 -2.86 -46.77
C SER A 138 -18.47 -3.75 -46.18
N ALA A 139 -19.64 -3.73 -46.80
CA ALA A 139 -20.79 -4.53 -46.46
C ALA A 139 -21.28 -5.26 -47.70
N THR A 140 -21.69 -6.52 -47.53
CA THR A 140 -22.31 -7.32 -48.60
C THR A 140 -23.80 -7.48 -48.30
N ASP A 141 -24.64 -7.52 -49.33
CA ASP A 141 -26.09 -7.75 -49.19
C ASP A 141 -26.34 -9.12 -48.53
N ASP A 142 -27.20 -9.15 -47.51
CA ASP A 142 -27.68 -10.38 -46.85
C ASP A 142 -28.75 -11.14 -47.68
N GLY A 143 -29.13 -10.59 -48.84
CA GLY A 143 -30.20 -11.11 -49.72
C GLY A 143 -31.56 -10.48 -49.43
N ASN A 144 -31.74 -9.84 -48.28
CA ASN A 144 -32.94 -9.10 -47.89
C ASN A 144 -32.78 -7.58 -48.05
N GLY A 145 -31.56 -7.11 -48.35
CA GLY A 145 -31.23 -5.70 -48.51
C GLY A 145 -30.68 -5.09 -47.25
N SER A 146 -30.19 -5.88 -46.31
CA SER A 146 -29.43 -5.40 -45.15
C SER A 146 -27.95 -5.52 -45.41
N TYR A 147 -27.20 -4.52 -44.99
CA TYR A 147 -25.76 -4.41 -45.16
C TYR A 147 -25.15 -4.13 -43.79
N ALA A 148 -24.33 -5.06 -43.29
CA ALA A 148 -23.52 -4.86 -42.10
C ALA A 148 -22.08 -4.60 -42.52
N PHE A 149 -21.54 -3.42 -42.16
CA PHE A 149 -20.18 -3.06 -42.52
C PHE A 149 -19.18 -3.82 -41.68
N GLN A 150 -18.13 -4.27 -42.34
CA GLN A 150 -17.00 -4.97 -41.75
C GLN A 150 -15.69 -4.35 -42.25
N THR A 151 -14.68 -4.40 -41.40
CA THR A 151 -13.28 -4.12 -41.73
C THR A 151 -12.71 -5.20 -42.66
N ILE A 152 -11.50 -5.00 -43.18
CA ILE A 152 -10.87 -5.92 -44.16
C ILE A 152 -10.66 -7.33 -43.57
N ASP A 153 -10.46 -7.42 -42.26
CA ASP A 153 -10.33 -8.68 -41.51
C ASP A 153 -11.68 -9.31 -41.10
N GLY A 154 -12.81 -8.71 -41.49
CA GLY A 154 -14.16 -9.21 -41.23
C GLY A 154 -14.77 -8.81 -39.87
N SER A 155 -14.12 -7.92 -39.12
CA SER A 155 -14.66 -7.41 -37.84
C SER A 155 -15.81 -6.42 -38.05
N ALA A 156 -16.89 -6.57 -37.28
CA ALA A 156 -18.00 -5.62 -37.25
C ALA A 156 -17.71 -4.38 -36.39
N ASN A 157 -16.65 -4.43 -35.56
CA ASN A 157 -16.24 -3.34 -34.68
C ASN A 157 -15.33 -2.38 -35.44
N ILE A 158 -15.92 -1.37 -36.07
CA ILE A 158 -15.19 -0.42 -36.92
C ILE A 158 -14.59 0.67 -36.05
N ASN A 159 -13.26 0.81 -36.12
CA ASN A 159 -12.56 1.89 -35.44
C ASN A 159 -12.63 3.17 -36.27
N ILE A 160 -13.13 4.25 -35.66
CA ILE A 160 -13.12 5.60 -36.22
C ILE A 160 -12.30 6.51 -35.31
N PHE A 161 -11.58 7.46 -35.91
CA PHE A 161 -10.57 8.23 -35.21
C PHE A 161 -10.78 9.74 -35.40
N GLU A 162 -10.51 10.51 -34.35
CA GLU A 162 -10.50 11.96 -34.38
C GLU A 162 -9.12 12.49 -34.83
N GLY A 163 -9.10 13.40 -35.79
CA GLY A 163 -7.85 13.98 -36.29
C GLY A 163 -8.00 14.42 -37.74
N VAL A 164 -6.90 14.89 -38.33
CA VAL A 164 -6.82 15.23 -39.74
C VAL A 164 -5.86 14.29 -40.44
N GLN A 165 -6.36 13.60 -41.48
CA GLN A 165 -5.51 12.77 -42.34
C GLN A 165 -4.46 13.67 -42.99
N THR A 166 -3.20 13.37 -42.76
CA THR A 166 -2.07 14.11 -43.31
C THR A 166 -1.20 13.14 -44.08
N THR A 167 -0.76 13.57 -45.27
CA THR A 167 0.16 12.80 -46.10
C THR A 167 1.45 13.59 -46.24
N LYS A 168 2.57 12.99 -45.84
CA LYS A 168 3.90 13.53 -46.15
C LYS A 168 4.51 12.75 -47.30
N THR A 169 4.98 13.45 -48.34
CA THR A 169 5.62 12.83 -49.50
C THR A 169 7.11 13.17 -49.56
N PHE A 170 7.93 12.15 -49.82
CA PHE A 170 9.36 12.26 -50.05
C PHE A 170 9.69 11.73 -51.45
N LEU A 171 10.57 12.42 -52.18
CA LEU A 171 11.15 11.93 -53.43
C LEU A 171 12.58 11.47 -53.15
N ILE A 172 12.87 10.22 -53.47
CA ILE A 172 14.17 9.62 -53.18
C ILE A 172 15.18 10.09 -54.24
N THR A 173 16.02 11.05 -53.88
CA THR A 173 17.10 11.54 -54.75
C THR A 173 18.37 10.77 -54.39
N GLY A 174 18.72 9.77 -55.20
CA GLY A 174 19.80 8.84 -54.89
C GLY A 174 21.11 9.52 -54.49
N GLN A 175 21.47 9.41 -53.22
CA GLN A 175 22.84 9.50 -52.71
C GLN A 175 22.97 8.54 -51.52
N THR A 176 24.08 7.79 -51.51
CA THR A 176 24.42 6.63 -50.69
C THR A 176 24.79 6.98 -49.24
N GLU A 177 24.01 7.85 -48.58
CA GLU A 177 24.16 8.12 -47.15
C GLU A 177 22.78 8.17 -46.49
N ASN A 178 22.68 7.65 -45.25
CA ASN A 178 21.46 7.50 -44.47
C ASN A 178 20.71 8.83 -44.27
N PHE A 179 19.94 9.27 -45.25
CA PHE A 179 19.09 10.45 -45.09
C PHE A 179 17.90 10.11 -44.19
N ALA A 180 17.82 10.85 -43.09
CA ALA A 180 16.66 11.03 -42.24
C ALA A 180 15.55 11.74 -43.01
N TYR A 181 14.39 11.10 -43.22
CA TYR A 181 13.21 11.76 -43.80
C TYR A 181 12.35 12.38 -42.70
N ILE A 182 12.34 13.71 -42.61
CA ILE A 182 11.66 14.43 -41.52
C ILE A 182 10.18 14.71 -41.85
N ILE A 183 9.31 14.34 -40.91
CA ILE A 183 7.88 14.65 -40.84
C ILE A 183 7.72 15.76 -39.79
N PRO A 184 7.52 17.02 -40.20
CA PRO A 184 7.43 18.15 -39.28
C PRO A 184 6.00 18.29 -38.69
N ASP A 185 5.56 17.29 -37.93
CA ASP A 185 4.27 17.30 -37.24
C ASP A 185 4.41 16.74 -35.83
N GLU A 186 4.38 17.62 -34.83
CA GLU A 186 4.46 17.28 -33.41
C GLU A 186 3.22 16.56 -32.86
N ASN A 187 2.10 16.57 -33.61
CA ASN A 187 0.82 15.97 -33.23
C ASN A 187 0.50 14.69 -34.01
N MET A 188 1.49 14.14 -34.72
CA MET A 188 1.36 12.87 -35.44
C MET A 188 1.09 11.71 -34.47
N ASP A 189 -0.01 11.00 -34.70
CA ASP A 189 -0.27 9.69 -34.08
C ASP A 189 0.55 8.61 -34.81
N ILE A 190 1.59 8.13 -34.14
CA ILE A 190 2.55 7.18 -34.71
C ILE A 190 1.98 5.78 -34.92
N ASP A 191 0.89 5.42 -34.25
CA ASP A 191 0.25 4.11 -34.42
C ASP A 191 -0.59 4.04 -35.71
N THR A 192 -1.01 5.21 -36.21
CA THR A 192 -1.80 5.36 -37.44
C THR A 192 -0.94 5.50 -38.70
N ALA A 193 0.39 5.54 -38.56
CA ALA A 193 1.30 5.79 -39.67
C ALA A 193 1.37 4.61 -40.66
N VAL A 194 1.07 4.88 -41.92
CA VAL A 194 1.20 3.95 -43.05
C VAL A 194 2.22 4.50 -44.05
N VAL A 195 3.32 3.77 -44.25
CA VAL A 195 4.41 4.16 -45.15
C VAL A 195 4.33 3.37 -46.45
N THR A 196 4.20 4.06 -47.58
CA THR A 196 4.06 3.43 -48.90
C THR A 196 5.14 3.93 -49.86
N ASN A 197 5.85 2.99 -50.49
CA ASN A 197 6.88 3.26 -51.48
C ASN A 197 6.37 2.98 -52.90
N PHE A 198 6.46 3.98 -53.77
CA PHE A 198 6.08 3.95 -55.18
C PHE A 198 7.34 3.97 -56.05
N GLU A 199 7.38 3.14 -57.10
CA GLU A 199 8.56 3.01 -57.99
C GLU A 199 8.92 4.32 -58.70
N THR A 200 7.93 5.16 -59.01
CA THR A 200 8.15 6.49 -59.60
C THR A 200 7.17 7.51 -59.02
N ALA A 201 7.46 8.80 -59.20
CA ALA A 201 6.54 9.87 -58.83
C ALA A 201 5.15 9.75 -59.48
N ALA A 202 5.08 9.19 -60.70
CA ALA A 202 3.85 9.01 -61.47
C ALA A 202 3.11 7.69 -61.15
N SER A 203 3.72 6.76 -60.41
CA SER A 203 3.08 5.48 -60.09
C SER A 203 1.85 5.68 -59.19
N SER A 204 0.77 4.96 -59.53
CA SER A 204 -0.52 4.95 -58.81
C SER A 204 -0.68 3.76 -57.85
N SER A 205 0.21 2.77 -57.94
CA SER A 205 0.29 1.62 -57.02
C SER A 205 1.65 1.61 -56.36
N GLY A 206 1.67 1.30 -55.06
CA GLY A 206 2.86 1.32 -54.21
C GLY A 206 2.90 0.12 -53.28
N THR A 207 4.05 -0.09 -52.65
CA THR A 207 4.30 -1.17 -51.70
C THR A 207 4.38 -0.61 -50.29
N THR A 208 3.57 -1.14 -49.38
CA THR A 208 3.57 -0.70 -47.97
C THR A 208 4.74 -1.31 -47.22
N PHE A 209 5.41 -0.49 -46.41
CA PHE A 209 6.49 -0.87 -45.52
C PHE A 209 5.94 -1.08 -44.10
N THR A 210 6.47 -2.05 -43.39
CA THR A 210 6.07 -2.38 -42.02
C THR A 210 6.93 -1.63 -41.02
N ASP A 211 6.31 -1.09 -39.96
CA ASP A 211 7.05 -0.52 -38.84
C ASP A 211 7.93 -1.60 -38.19
N LEU A 212 9.22 -1.31 -37.99
CA LEU A 212 10.16 -2.19 -37.31
C LEU A 212 9.61 -2.69 -35.96
N ARG A 213 8.89 -1.85 -35.21
CA ARG A 213 8.28 -2.20 -33.91
C ARG A 213 7.25 -3.33 -34.02
N LYS A 214 6.63 -3.49 -35.19
CA LYS A 214 5.58 -4.48 -35.48
C LYS A 214 6.13 -5.71 -36.22
N ALA A 215 7.41 -5.71 -36.59
CA ALA A 215 8.03 -6.81 -37.32
C ALA A 215 8.34 -7.99 -36.39
N THR A 216 7.84 -9.17 -36.71
CA THR A 216 8.14 -10.42 -35.97
C THR A 216 9.44 -11.10 -36.43
N SER A 217 9.89 -10.82 -37.66
CA SER A 217 11.15 -11.29 -38.21
C SER A 217 11.69 -10.31 -39.25
N ILE A 218 13.01 -10.20 -39.34
CA ILE A 218 13.71 -9.28 -40.24
C ILE A 218 14.72 -10.06 -41.07
N THR A 219 14.71 -9.82 -42.37
CA THR A 219 15.61 -10.38 -43.37
C THR A 219 16.14 -9.26 -44.26
N GLU A 220 17.16 -9.53 -45.07
CA GLU A 220 17.67 -8.60 -46.09
C GLU A 220 16.57 -8.11 -47.07
N ASN A 221 15.52 -8.91 -47.28
CA ASN A 221 14.41 -8.61 -48.18
C ASN A 221 13.18 -7.99 -47.47
N SER A 222 13.23 -7.80 -46.16
CA SER A 222 12.12 -7.24 -45.39
C SER A 222 11.87 -5.77 -45.76
N ARG A 223 10.62 -5.40 -46.01
CA ARG A 223 10.22 -4.00 -46.27
C ARG A 223 9.87 -3.34 -44.96
N ILE A 224 10.86 -2.76 -44.29
CA ILE A 224 10.70 -2.14 -42.97
C ILE A 224 11.09 -0.68 -42.97
N TYR A 225 10.44 0.09 -42.12
CA TYR A 225 10.84 1.45 -41.79
C TYR A 225 11.06 1.59 -40.28
N ILE A 226 11.94 2.50 -39.90
CA ILE A 226 12.20 2.88 -38.52
C ILE A 226 11.68 4.30 -38.36
N LEU A 227 10.76 4.48 -37.44
CA LEU A 227 10.30 5.79 -37.01
C LEU A 227 11.10 6.20 -35.77
N LYS A 228 11.51 7.46 -35.70
CA LYS A 228 12.15 8.06 -34.54
C LYS A 228 11.54 9.41 -34.28
N GLU A 229 11.47 9.81 -33.02
CA GLU A 229 11.09 11.18 -32.67
C GLU A 229 12.35 12.03 -32.55
N THR A 230 12.32 13.26 -33.06
CA THR A 230 13.41 14.21 -32.93
C THR A 230 13.26 15.03 -31.63
N PRO A 231 14.35 15.58 -31.08
CA PRO A 231 14.30 16.48 -29.92
C PRO A 231 13.37 17.70 -30.08
N LYS A 232 13.04 18.10 -31.32
CA LYS A 232 12.14 19.21 -31.64
C LYS A 232 10.67 18.80 -31.70
N GLY A 233 10.39 17.50 -31.69
CA GLY A 233 9.05 16.92 -31.79
C GLY A 233 8.56 16.53 -33.16
N ASP A 234 9.33 16.83 -34.19
CA ASP A 234 9.17 16.23 -35.51
C ASP A 234 9.54 14.74 -35.47
N PHE A 235 9.12 13.98 -36.47
CA PHE A 235 9.48 12.57 -36.60
C PHE A 235 10.44 12.33 -37.76
N GLU A 236 11.41 11.46 -37.57
CA GLU A 236 12.35 11.00 -38.57
C GLU A 236 11.99 9.59 -39.00
N ILE A 237 11.93 9.34 -40.31
CA ILE A 237 11.83 8.01 -40.88
C ILE A 237 13.13 7.63 -41.55
N THR A 238 13.61 6.43 -41.26
CA THR A 238 14.69 5.77 -41.98
C THR A 238 14.26 4.39 -42.48
N PHE A 239 14.96 3.87 -43.48
CA PHE A 239 14.66 2.60 -44.14
C PHE A 239 15.81 1.61 -43.94
N GLY A 240 15.56 0.37 -44.31
CA GLY A 240 16.60 -0.64 -44.40
C GLY A 240 17.77 -0.22 -45.30
N ASN A 241 18.92 -0.85 -45.09
CA ASN A 241 20.17 -0.57 -45.81
C ASN A 241 20.42 -1.50 -47.01
N GLY A 242 19.46 -2.38 -47.33
CA GLY A 242 19.54 -3.33 -48.45
C GLY A 242 20.55 -4.47 -48.27
N THR A 243 21.15 -4.62 -47.08
CA THR A 243 22.19 -5.64 -46.82
C THR A 243 21.89 -6.49 -45.59
N VAL A 244 21.49 -5.87 -44.47
CA VAL A 244 21.28 -6.56 -43.18
C VAL A 244 19.89 -6.28 -42.61
N LEU A 245 19.38 -5.06 -42.79
CA LEU A 245 18.16 -4.59 -42.11
C LEU A 245 17.03 -4.26 -43.10
N GLY A 246 16.75 -5.15 -44.05
CA GLY A 246 15.69 -4.96 -45.03
C GLY A 246 16.03 -4.04 -46.21
N VAL A 247 15.08 -3.88 -47.13
CA VAL A 247 15.28 -3.14 -48.40
C VAL A 247 15.17 -1.63 -48.23
N SER A 248 15.94 -0.91 -49.03
CA SER A 248 15.91 0.56 -49.09
C SER A 248 15.16 1.05 -50.34
N PRO A 249 14.35 2.12 -50.26
CA PRO A 249 13.86 2.82 -51.45
C PRO A 249 15.02 3.30 -52.34
N VAL A 250 14.89 3.14 -53.65
CA VAL A 250 15.93 3.51 -54.62
C VAL A 250 15.68 4.90 -55.19
N ALA A 251 16.73 5.49 -55.78
CA ALA A 251 16.65 6.77 -56.48
C ALA A 251 15.50 6.78 -57.51
N GLY A 252 14.65 7.81 -57.46
CA GLY A 252 13.47 7.95 -58.32
C GLY A 252 12.16 7.50 -57.69
N ASN A 253 12.22 6.72 -56.60
CA ASN A 253 11.03 6.33 -55.85
C ASN A 253 10.35 7.54 -55.20
N LYS A 254 9.03 7.45 -55.02
CA LYS A 254 8.22 8.36 -54.22
C LYS A 254 7.75 7.61 -52.97
N VAL A 255 8.02 8.12 -51.78
CA VAL A 255 7.53 7.55 -50.53
C VAL A 255 6.45 8.47 -49.96
N THR A 256 5.31 7.90 -49.56
CA THR A 256 4.27 8.60 -48.80
C THR A 256 4.19 8.05 -47.38
N VAL A 257 3.87 8.93 -46.45
CA VAL A 257 3.56 8.61 -45.06
C VAL A 257 2.19 9.21 -44.78
N ASP A 258 1.20 8.33 -44.66
CA ASP A 258 -0.17 8.70 -44.33
C ASP A 258 -0.37 8.49 -42.82
N TYR A 259 -0.87 9.49 -42.11
CA TYR A 259 -1.05 9.45 -40.66
C TYR A 259 -2.14 10.41 -40.19
N LEU A 260 -2.59 10.25 -38.94
CA LEU A 260 -3.47 11.20 -38.29
C LEU A 260 -2.68 12.27 -37.54
N SER A 261 -2.94 13.54 -37.86
CA SER A 261 -2.52 14.67 -37.05
C SER A 261 -3.62 15.03 -36.06
N CYS A 262 -3.34 14.92 -34.76
CA CYS A 262 -4.32 15.16 -33.71
C CYS A 262 -4.63 16.66 -33.59
N LYS A 263 -5.91 17.04 -33.61
CA LYS A 263 -6.36 18.45 -33.55
C LYS A 263 -7.03 18.87 -32.24
N GLY A 264 -7.08 17.97 -31.25
CA GLY A 264 -7.72 18.26 -29.97
C GLY A 264 -6.90 19.25 -29.12
N ALA A 265 -7.58 20.04 -28.30
CA ALA A 265 -6.93 20.54 -27.09
C ALA A 265 -6.42 19.32 -26.31
N VAL A 266 -5.18 19.40 -25.79
CA VAL A 266 -4.54 18.38 -24.93
C VAL A 266 -5.59 17.58 -24.15
N ALA A 267 -5.54 16.24 -24.28
CA ALA A 267 -6.42 15.25 -23.66
C ALA A 267 -7.34 15.81 -22.56
N ASN A 268 -8.67 15.79 -22.80
CA ASN A 268 -9.75 16.29 -21.94
C ASN A 268 -9.31 16.49 -20.48
N GLY A 269 -8.80 17.70 -20.21
CA GLY A 269 -8.09 18.10 -19.00
C GLY A 269 -8.95 18.16 -17.74
N GLY A 270 -9.67 17.08 -17.43
CA GLY A 270 -10.22 16.86 -16.10
C GLY A 270 -9.07 16.58 -15.13
N LYS A 271 -8.67 17.60 -14.37
CA LYS A 271 -7.69 17.44 -13.28
C LYS A 271 -8.15 18.09 -11.97
N SER A 272 -9.45 17.96 -11.70
CA SER A 272 -10.18 18.39 -10.49
C SER A 272 -10.60 19.87 -10.41
N PHE A 273 -11.91 20.06 -10.31
CA PHE A 273 -12.56 21.30 -9.86
C PHE A 273 -12.74 21.19 -8.34
N LEU A 274 -11.98 21.97 -7.56
CA LEU A 274 -12.17 22.03 -6.11
C LEU A 274 -12.92 23.32 -5.77
N SER A 275 -14.14 23.16 -5.27
CA SER A 275 -14.96 24.25 -4.75
C SER A 275 -15.19 24.02 -3.26
N VAL A 276 -14.77 24.98 -2.43
CA VAL A 276 -15.00 24.98 -0.99
C VAL A 276 -15.94 26.12 -0.67
N LYS A 277 -17.08 25.78 -0.06
CA LYS A 277 -18.10 26.74 0.38
C LYS A 277 -18.27 26.63 1.89
N ASP A 278 -18.31 27.79 2.55
CA ASP A 278 -18.66 27.92 3.96
C ASP A 278 -19.79 28.95 4.15
N ASN A 279 -20.33 28.99 5.36
CA ASN A 279 -21.22 30.02 5.88
C ASN A 279 -20.54 30.79 7.04
N GLY A 280 -19.23 31.00 6.94
CA GLY A 280 -18.47 31.76 7.93
C GLY A 280 -18.73 33.27 7.86
N HIS A 281 -17.94 34.05 8.59
CA HIS A 281 -18.13 35.50 8.66
C HIS A 281 -17.74 36.28 7.38
N GLY A 282 -17.19 35.58 6.37
CA GLY A 282 -16.72 36.18 5.11
C GLY A 282 -15.41 36.97 5.22
N ILE A 283 -14.95 37.52 4.11
CA ILE A 283 -13.77 38.36 3.96
C ILE A 283 -14.23 39.76 3.58
N ASN A 284 -13.75 40.77 4.28
CA ASN A 284 -14.08 42.16 3.97
C ASN A 284 -13.48 42.58 2.62
N LYS A 285 -14.09 43.54 1.92
CA LYS A 285 -13.70 43.99 0.59
C LYS A 285 -12.23 44.41 0.53
N GLU A 286 -11.79 45.20 1.51
CA GLU A 286 -10.43 45.73 1.57
C GLU A 286 -9.40 44.61 1.83
N ASP A 287 -9.82 43.53 2.49
CA ASP A 287 -8.97 42.40 2.85
C ASP A 287 -8.88 41.34 1.74
N LEU A 288 -9.72 41.38 0.71
CA LEU A 288 -9.70 40.39 -0.37
C LEU A 288 -8.37 40.38 -1.13
N SER A 289 -7.81 41.57 -1.41
CA SER A 289 -6.48 41.69 -2.02
C SER A 289 -5.36 41.24 -1.06
N LEU A 290 -5.50 41.55 0.23
CA LEU A 290 -4.57 41.09 1.26
C LEU A 290 -4.60 39.57 1.41
N ALA A 291 -5.75 38.93 1.28
CA ALA A 291 -5.90 37.47 1.39
C ALA A 291 -5.10 36.70 0.31
N LEU A 292 -4.86 37.31 -0.86
CA LEU A 292 -4.02 36.75 -1.93
C LEU A 292 -2.56 37.22 -1.87
N SER A 293 -2.22 38.09 -0.92
CA SER A 293 -0.85 38.57 -0.72
C SER A 293 -0.05 37.60 0.13
N ARG A 294 1.27 37.54 -0.11
CA ARG A 294 2.18 36.73 0.71
C ARG A 294 2.36 37.37 2.09
N HIS A 295 2.60 36.54 3.10
CA HIS A 295 2.82 36.95 4.49
C HIS A 295 1.68 37.77 5.12
N ALA A 296 0.47 37.72 4.56
CA ALA A 296 -0.69 38.45 5.07
C ALA A 296 -1.62 37.52 5.87
N THR A 297 -1.87 37.82 7.14
CA THR A 297 -2.78 37.03 7.98
C THR A 297 -3.46 37.89 9.05
N SER A 298 -4.73 37.58 9.32
CA SER A 298 -5.50 38.15 10.43
C SER A 298 -5.39 37.36 11.74
N LYS A 299 -4.61 36.27 11.75
CA LYS A 299 -4.67 35.23 12.81
C LYS A 299 -3.60 35.38 13.90
N ILE A 300 -2.55 36.14 13.60
CA ILE A 300 -1.48 36.49 14.53
C ILE A 300 -1.08 37.94 14.24
N THR A 301 -0.74 38.68 15.28
CA THR A 301 -0.34 40.09 15.18
C THR A 301 0.98 40.36 15.87
N THR A 302 1.33 39.57 16.89
CA THR A 302 2.56 39.73 17.67
C THR A 302 3.41 38.46 17.67
N ILE A 303 4.70 38.59 18.02
CA ILE A 303 5.62 37.45 18.18
C ILE A 303 5.13 36.52 19.30
N SER A 304 4.52 37.06 20.35
CA SER A 304 3.95 36.30 21.46
C SER A 304 2.82 35.37 21.01
N ASP A 305 2.06 35.74 19.98
CA ASP A 305 1.01 34.89 19.40
C ASP A 305 1.58 33.62 18.74
N LEU A 306 2.85 33.66 18.30
CA LEU A 306 3.53 32.51 17.69
C LEU A 306 3.83 31.41 18.72
N ALA A 307 3.99 31.77 19.99
CA ALA A 307 4.16 30.82 21.09
C ALA A 307 2.82 30.17 21.51
N ASN A 308 1.69 30.84 21.27
CA ASN A 308 0.35 30.42 21.69
C ASN A 308 -0.64 30.40 20.52
N ILE A 309 -0.42 29.48 19.58
CA ILE A 309 -1.20 29.39 18.34
C ILE A 309 -2.54 28.69 18.58
N ASN A 310 -3.62 29.47 18.66
CA ASN A 310 -5.00 28.96 18.83
C ASN A 310 -5.75 28.73 17.51
N SER A 311 -5.07 28.85 16.36
CA SER A 311 -5.68 28.72 15.04
C SER A 311 -4.96 27.68 14.16
N LEU A 312 -5.69 27.08 13.21
CA LEU A 312 -5.13 26.05 12.33
C LEU A 312 -4.04 26.58 11.38
N GLY A 313 -4.16 27.84 10.95
CA GLY A 313 -3.24 28.53 10.04
C GLY A 313 -2.72 29.83 10.66
N PHE A 314 -1.49 30.24 10.35
CA PHE A 314 -0.88 31.46 10.90
C PHE A 314 0.18 32.09 9.99
N ARG A 315 0.50 31.47 8.84
CA ARG A 315 1.64 31.88 7.99
C ARG A 315 1.29 32.93 6.94
N GLY A 316 0.01 33.09 6.62
CA GLY A 316 -0.44 33.99 5.55
C GLY A 316 -0.04 33.59 4.12
N GLU A 317 0.37 32.33 3.89
CA GLU A 317 0.89 31.91 2.56
C GLU A 317 -0.09 31.07 1.73
N ALA A 318 -1.14 30.52 2.34
CA ALA A 318 -1.91 29.43 1.72
C ALA A 318 -2.62 29.84 0.43
N LEU A 319 -3.44 30.90 0.48
CA LEU A 319 -4.21 31.35 -0.67
C LEU A 319 -3.32 31.95 -1.76
N ALA A 320 -2.29 32.72 -1.38
CA ALA A 320 -1.28 33.24 -2.30
C ALA A 320 -0.56 32.10 -3.06
N SER A 321 -0.13 31.05 -2.34
CA SER A 321 0.55 29.89 -2.94
C SER A 321 -0.35 29.06 -3.85
N ILE A 322 -1.64 28.93 -3.51
CA ILE A 322 -2.62 28.25 -4.37
C ILE A 322 -2.88 29.11 -5.62
N GLY A 323 -3.07 30.42 -5.44
CA GLY A 323 -3.30 31.36 -6.53
C GLY A 323 -2.14 31.43 -7.52
N SER A 324 -0.89 31.20 -7.09
CA SER A 324 0.28 31.18 -7.98
C SER A 324 0.37 29.96 -8.89
N VAL A 325 -0.36 28.87 -8.56
CA VAL A 325 -0.26 27.58 -9.27
C VAL A 325 -1.61 27.10 -9.82
N SER A 326 -2.63 27.96 -9.84
CA SER A 326 -3.98 27.63 -10.29
C SER A 326 -4.73 28.84 -10.81
N ASP A 327 -5.89 28.59 -11.41
CA ASP A 327 -6.94 29.59 -11.61
C ASP A 327 -7.82 29.63 -10.36
N LEU A 328 -7.54 30.57 -9.47
CA LEU A 328 -8.21 30.77 -8.18
C LEU A 328 -9.28 31.86 -8.30
N LYS A 329 -10.48 31.61 -7.77
CA LYS A 329 -11.53 32.61 -7.59
C LYS A 329 -12.08 32.54 -6.18
N ILE A 330 -12.21 33.69 -5.54
CA ILE A 330 -12.81 33.83 -4.21
C ILE A 330 -14.03 34.75 -4.36
N LYS A 331 -15.20 34.28 -3.93
CA LYS A 331 -16.37 35.14 -3.68
C LYS A 331 -16.64 35.16 -2.20
N SER A 332 -16.85 36.33 -1.62
CA SER A 332 -17.14 36.41 -0.19
C SER A 332 -18.13 37.53 0.10
N LYS A 333 -19.02 37.28 1.06
CA LYS A 333 -19.86 38.30 1.66
C LYS A 333 -19.52 38.40 3.14
N PHE A 334 -19.00 39.54 3.56
CA PHE A 334 -18.71 39.82 4.96
C PHE A 334 -20.03 39.98 5.73
N THR A 335 -20.12 39.47 6.96
CA THR A 335 -21.39 39.41 7.73
C THR A 335 -22.08 40.77 7.89
N THR A 336 -21.30 41.85 7.97
CA THR A 336 -21.83 43.22 8.15
C THR A 336 -21.96 44.00 6.84
N ALA A 337 -21.60 43.40 5.70
CA ALA A 337 -21.66 44.04 4.39
C ALA A 337 -22.96 43.69 3.64
N ASP A 338 -23.54 44.68 2.96
CA ASP A 338 -24.74 44.47 2.14
C ASP A 338 -24.42 43.74 0.82
N GLU A 339 -23.25 44.02 0.25
CA GLU A 339 -22.79 43.49 -1.03
C GLU A 339 -21.74 42.39 -0.85
N ALA A 340 -21.69 41.45 -1.80
CA ALA A 340 -20.62 40.48 -1.89
C ALA A 340 -19.60 40.90 -2.95
N PHE A 341 -18.36 40.48 -2.77
CA PHE A 341 -17.25 40.82 -3.66
C PHE A 341 -16.54 39.56 -4.15
N GLU A 342 -15.94 39.65 -5.34
CA GLU A 342 -15.14 38.61 -5.98
C GLU A 342 -13.75 39.14 -6.29
N ILE A 343 -12.75 38.29 -6.05
CA ILE A 343 -11.38 38.45 -6.53
C ILE A 343 -10.93 37.16 -7.22
N SER A 344 -10.08 37.29 -8.23
CA SER A 344 -9.52 36.14 -8.94
C SER A 344 -8.02 36.31 -9.15
N SER A 345 -7.29 35.19 -9.13
CA SER A 345 -5.88 35.11 -9.47
C SER A 345 -5.66 34.01 -10.50
N THR A 346 -4.94 34.32 -11.58
CA THR A 346 -4.54 33.35 -12.59
C THR A 346 -3.03 33.20 -12.53
N TYR A 347 -2.54 32.09 -11.98
CA TYR A 347 -1.10 31.79 -11.82
C TYR A 347 -0.28 32.91 -11.17
N GLY A 348 -0.86 33.59 -10.17
CA GLY A 348 -0.22 34.63 -9.38
C GLY A 348 -0.57 36.05 -9.84
N GLU A 349 -1.17 36.20 -11.03
CA GLU A 349 -1.69 37.48 -11.48
C GLU A 349 -3.05 37.76 -10.83
N VAL A 350 -3.04 38.60 -9.80
CA VAL A 350 -4.22 39.01 -9.05
C VAL A 350 -4.98 40.09 -9.84
N LYS A 351 -6.27 39.85 -10.08
CA LYS A 351 -7.19 40.80 -10.72
C LYS A 351 -7.84 41.73 -9.70
N GLU A 352 -8.43 42.82 -10.18
CA GLU A 352 -9.17 43.76 -9.34
C GLU A 352 -10.39 43.12 -8.66
N VAL A 353 -10.69 43.60 -7.45
CA VAL A 353 -11.89 43.23 -6.71
C VAL A 353 -13.11 43.83 -7.39
N LYS A 354 -14.12 43.01 -7.64
CA LYS A 354 -15.38 43.45 -8.28
C LYS A 354 -16.61 42.99 -7.48
N PRO A 355 -17.76 43.66 -7.63
CA PRO A 355 -19.02 43.18 -7.05
C PRO A 355 -19.39 41.79 -7.57
N SER A 356 -20.03 40.97 -6.74
CA SER A 356 -20.47 39.62 -7.08
C SER A 356 -21.81 39.29 -6.42
N GLN A 357 -22.53 38.33 -6.99
CA GLN A 357 -23.73 37.78 -6.36
C GLN A 357 -23.36 36.57 -5.51
N TYR A 358 -23.37 36.75 -4.18
CA TYR A 358 -23.16 35.70 -3.21
C TYR A 358 -23.95 35.98 -1.93
N LEU A 359 -24.52 34.94 -1.32
CA LEU A 359 -25.51 35.12 -0.23
C LEU A 359 -24.86 35.36 1.13
N GLU A 360 -23.94 34.49 1.55
CA GLU A 360 -23.34 34.50 2.89
C GLU A 360 -22.09 33.60 2.89
N GLY A 361 -21.07 33.98 3.65
CA GLY A 361 -19.83 33.23 3.81
C GLY A 361 -18.86 33.39 2.65
N THR A 362 -18.01 32.39 2.44
CA THR A 362 -16.97 32.40 1.41
C THR A 362 -17.07 31.19 0.49
N LEU A 363 -16.88 31.43 -0.80
CA LEU A 363 -16.66 30.43 -1.85
C LEU A 363 -15.24 30.57 -2.37
N ILE A 364 -14.50 29.47 -2.40
CA ILE A 364 -13.20 29.36 -3.02
C ILE A 364 -13.29 28.33 -4.14
N GLU A 365 -13.10 28.75 -5.38
CA GLU A 365 -13.01 27.88 -6.55
C GLU A 365 -11.56 27.81 -7.04
N ILE A 366 -11.04 26.60 -7.21
CA ILE A 366 -9.70 26.33 -7.74
C ILE A 366 -9.85 25.49 -9.00
N ARG A 367 -9.30 25.99 -10.11
CA ARG A 367 -9.30 25.33 -11.42
C ARG A 367 -7.87 25.20 -11.96
N ASN A 368 -7.66 24.25 -12.86
CA ASN A 368 -6.40 24.09 -13.58
C ASN A 368 -5.17 24.02 -12.65
N LEU A 369 -5.29 23.29 -11.53
CA LEU A 369 -4.22 23.17 -10.54
C LEU A 369 -2.94 22.60 -11.18
N PHE A 370 -1.81 23.26 -10.97
CA PHE A 370 -0.49 22.96 -11.52
C PHE A 370 -0.37 23.04 -13.05
N LYS A 371 -1.38 23.55 -13.77
CA LYS A 371 -1.31 23.62 -15.24
C LYS A 371 -0.14 24.48 -15.75
N SER A 372 0.23 25.54 -15.03
CA SER A 372 1.44 26.35 -15.31
C SER A 372 2.76 25.67 -14.91
N ILE A 373 2.72 24.54 -14.20
CA ILE A 373 3.89 23.80 -13.73
C ILE A 373 3.77 22.33 -14.16
N PRO A 374 4.06 21.99 -15.43
CA PRO A 374 3.85 20.65 -15.99
C PRO A 374 4.48 19.52 -15.17
N ALA A 375 5.64 19.77 -14.56
CA ALA A 375 6.29 18.81 -13.66
C ALA A 375 5.38 18.42 -12.49
N ARG A 376 4.79 19.40 -11.78
CA ARG A 376 3.84 19.15 -10.68
C ARG A 376 2.53 18.54 -11.16
N LEU A 377 2.07 18.93 -12.34
CA LEU A 377 0.87 18.36 -12.95
C LEU A 377 1.01 16.85 -13.26
N LYS A 378 2.23 16.40 -13.60
CA LYS A 378 2.55 14.98 -13.82
C LYS A 378 2.60 14.16 -12.52
N PHE A 379 2.78 14.80 -11.36
CA PHE A 379 2.77 14.13 -10.05
C PHE A 379 1.35 13.88 -9.50
N LEU A 380 0.32 14.51 -10.05
CA LEU A 380 -1.06 14.19 -9.68
C LEU A 380 -1.34 12.73 -10.02
N LYS A 381 -1.85 11.98 -9.04
CA LYS A 381 -2.28 10.60 -9.27
C LYS A 381 -3.59 10.57 -10.06
N THR A 382 -4.13 9.38 -10.26
CA THR A 382 -5.47 9.22 -10.85
C THR A 382 -6.53 9.96 -10.03
N ASP A 383 -7.58 10.47 -10.68
CA ASP A 383 -8.67 11.19 -10.00
C ASP A 383 -9.26 10.40 -8.83
N ARG A 384 -9.34 9.07 -8.97
CA ARG A 384 -9.79 8.18 -7.89
C ARG A 384 -8.87 8.23 -6.67
N ALA A 385 -7.54 8.21 -6.87
CA ALA A 385 -6.58 8.24 -5.78
C ALA A 385 -6.56 9.61 -5.07
N GLU A 386 -6.66 10.70 -5.84
CA GLU A 386 -6.78 12.05 -5.28
C GLU A 386 -8.13 12.23 -4.54
N GLY A 387 -9.23 11.72 -5.09
CA GLY A 387 -10.54 11.72 -4.45
C GLY A 387 -10.57 10.98 -3.11
N ILE A 388 -9.90 9.83 -3.01
CA ILE A 388 -9.71 9.12 -1.73
C ILE A 388 -8.90 9.98 -0.75
N SER A 389 -7.86 10.66 -1.22
CA SER A 389 -7.01 11.51 -0.38
C SER A 389 -7.79 12.73 0.14
N ILE A 390 -8.61 13.35 -0.69
CA ILE A 390 -9.52 14.45 -0.32
C ILE A 390 -10.55 13.98 0.72
N LEU A 391 -11.19 12.83 0.48
CA LEU A 391 -12.15 12.25 1.42
C LEU A 391 -11.51 12.03 2.81
N GLU A 392 -10.28 11.52 2.86
CA GLU A 392 -9.56 11.33 4.12
C GLU A 392 -9.23 12.65 4.84
N VAL A 393 -8.96 13.74 4.12
CA VAL A 393 -8.79 15.07 4.71
C VAL A 393 -10.11 15.58 5.30
N VAL A 394 -11.21 15.46 4.57
CA VAL A 394 -12.54 15.90 5.03
C VAL A 394 -12.97 15.09 6.27
N LYS A 395 -12.72 13.78 6.30
CA LYS A 395 -12.98 12.95 7.50
C LYS A 395 -12.22 13.46 8.72
N LYS A 396 -10.91 13.75 8.60
CA LYS A 396 -10.10 14.28 9.71
C LYS A 396 -10.63 15.61 10.24
N LEU A 397 -10.98 16.53 9.34
CA LEU A 397 -11.57 17.82 9.72
C LEU A 397 -12.92 17.63 10.43
N SER A 398 -13.76 16.71 9.92
CA SER A 398 -15.08 16.44 10.50
C SER A 398 -15.02 15.81 11.89
N LEU A 399 -14.02 14.96 12.15
CA LEU A 399 -13.80 14.33 13.45
C LEU A 399 -13.36 15.34 14.51
N SER A 400 -12.56 16.34 14.11
CA SER A 400 -12.09 17.39 15.02
C SER A 400 -13.11 18.48 15.31
N ASN A 401 -14.16 18.60 14.48
CA ASN A 401 -15.16 19.65 14.56
C ASN A 401 -16.57 19.02 14.45
N PRO A 402 -17.00 18.22 15.44
CA PRO A 402 -18.28 17.52 15.38
C PRO A 402 -19.48 18.47 15.31
N GLU A 403 -19.36 19.71 15.79
CA GLU A 403 -20.35 20.77 15.72
C GLU A 403 -20.56 21.34 14.32
N ILE A 404 -19.64 21.09 13.37
CA ILE A 404 -19.72 21.61 12.00
C ILE A 404 -20.26 20.52 11.06
N SER A 405 -21.17 20.91 10.16
CA SER A 405 -21.69 20.01 9.11
C SER A 405 -20.72 19.94 7.92
N PHE A 406 -20.44 18.74 7.43
CA PHE A 406 -19.60 18.53 6.24
C PHE A 406 -20.38 17.82 5.14
N LYS A 407 -20.22 18.30 3.91
CA LYS A 407 -20.75 17.68 2.69
C LYS A 407 -19.65 17.64 1.64
N LEU A 408 -19.46 16.48 1.01
CA LEU A 408 -18.50 16.28 -0.06
C LEU A 408 -19.22 15.72 -1.28
N TYR A 409 -19.08 16.40 -2.41
CA TYR A 409 -19.64 16.01 -3.69
C TYR A 409 -18.50 15.71 -4.67
N GLU A 410 -18.68 14.66 -5.46
CA GLU A 410 -17.87 14.38 -6.65
C GLU A 410 -18.66 14.87 -7.87
N ILE A 411 -18.07 15.78 -8.62
CA ILE A 411 -18.65 16.30 -9.87
C ILE A 411 -17.80 15.73 -10.99
N LYS A 412 -18.42 14.91 -11.86
CA LYS A 412 -17.83 14.45 -13.11
C LYS A 412 -18.34 15.34 -14.24
N ASP A 413 -17.54 15.54 -15.29
CA ASP A 413 -17.89 16.48 -16.36
C ASP A 413 -19.30 16.20 -16.90
N GLN A 414 -20.15 17.24 -16.81
CA GLN A 414 -21.56 17.29 -17.22
C GLN A 414 -22.55 16.34 -16.51
N GLY A 415 -22.18 15.78 -15.34
CA GLY A 415 -23.09 15.00 -14.49
C GLY A 415 -23.66 15.79 -13.31
N ASN A 416 -24.78 15.31 -12.75
CA ASN A 416 -25.26 15.80 -11.45
C ASN A 416 -24.22 15.52 -10.35
N PRO A 417 -24.02 16.45 -9.39
CA PRO A 417 -23.11 16.22 -8.26
C PRO A 417 -23.47 14.93 -7.52
N ARG A 418 -22.53 13.99 -7.47
CA ARG A 418 -22.69 12.76 -6.69
C ARG A 418 -22.27 13.03 -5.26
N GLU A 419 -23.16 12.83 -4.30
CA GLU A 419 -22.80 12.93 -2.89
C GLU A 419 -21.91 11.75 -2.47
N ILE A 420 -20.74 12.06 -1.90
CA ILE A 420 -19.76 11.08 -1.42
C ILE A 420 -19.82 10.96 0.10
N LEU A 421 -20.04 12.07 0.80
CA LEU A 421 -20.09 12.14 2.25
C LEU A 421 -21.05 13.23 2.69
N GLN A 422 -21.95 12.89 3.61
CA GLN A 422 -22.77 13.85 4.34
C GLN A 422 -22.70 13.56 5.83
N LEU A 423 -22.31 14.58 6.59
CA LEU A 423 -22.08 14.53 8.01
C LEU A 423 -22.73 15.74 8.65
N SER A 424 -23.94 15.57 9.18
CA SER A 424 -24.69 16.66 9.82
C SER A 424 -24.04 17.13 11.12
N SER A 425 -24.16 18.41 11.46
CA SER A 425 -23.90 18.91 12.81
C SER A 425 -24.98 18.39 13.77
N SER A 426 -24.63 18.23 15.04
CA SER A 426 -25.58 17.96 16.11
C SER A 426 -25.19 18.76 17.35
N THR A 427 -26.17 19.30 18.06
CA THR A 427 -25.95 20.01 19.33
C THR A 427 -26.18 19.12 20.54
N GLU A 428 -26.41 17.82 20.33
CA GLU A 428 -26.68 16.85 21.39
C GLU A 428 -25.39 16.39 22.08
N SER A 429 -25.53 15.90 23.31
CA SER A 429 -24.41 15.39 24.13
C SER A 429 -23.65 14.21 23.50
N ASP A 430 -24.24 13.53 22.50
CA ASP A 430 -23.66 12.37 21.80
C ASP A 430 -23.14 12.72 20.38
N ASN A 431 -22.90 14.01 20.11
CA ASN A 431 -22.51 14.50 18.79
C ASN A 431 -21.21 13.86 18.28
N LEU A 432 -20.20 13.69 19.14
CA LEU A 432 -18.94 13.05 18.75
C LEU A 432 -19.15 11.60 18.29
N SER A 433 -19.98 10.84 18.99
CA SER A 433 -20.26 9.44 18.71
C SER A 433 -21.05 9.28 17.41
N LYS A 434 -22.02 10.16 17.15
CA LYS A 434 -22.72 10.26 15.85
C LYS A 434 -21.75 10.61 14.71
N ARG A 435 -20.84 11.57 14.91
CA ARG A 435 -19.81 11.94 13.94
C ARG A 435 -18.88 10.76 13.64
N ILE A 436 -18.39 10.08 14.67
CA ILE A 436 -17.53 8.89 14.53
C ILE A 436 -18.26 7.77 13.78
N LYS A 437 -19.53 7.51 14.11
CA LYS A 437 -20.36 6.52 13.42
C LYS A 437 -20.51 6.84 11.93
N GLY A 438 -20.65 8.12 11.57
CA GLY A 438 -20.68 8.55 10.17
C GLY A 438 -19.36 8.34 9.42
N VAL A 439 -18.21 8.43 10.11
CA VAL A 439 -16.87 8.32 9.50
C VAL A 439 -16.35 6.88 9.45
N LEU A 440 -16.41 6.15 10.58
CA LEU A 440 -15.88 4.78 10.73
C LEU A 440 -16.95 3.68 10.64
N LYS A 441 -18.22 4.05 10.46
CA LYS A 441 -19.39 3.15 10.36
C LYS A 441 -19.70 2.42 11.68
N ASN A 442 -20.83 1.70 11.69
CA ASN A 442 -21.38 1.05 12.89
C ASN A 442 -20.45 0.00 13.50
N ALA A 443 -19.74 -0.76 12.66
CA ALA A 443 -18.88 -1.85 13.11
C ALA A 443 -17.79 -1.38 14.08
N PHE A 444 -17.25 -0.17 13.90
CA PHE A 444 -16.30 0.40 14.86
C PHE A 444 -16.98 0.71 16.19
N MET A 445 -18.10 1.46 16.17
CA MET A 445 -18.79 1.88 17.39
C MET A 445 -19.31 0.71 18.24
N GLU A 446 -19.72 -0.39 17.61
CA GLU A 446 -20.12 -1.63 18.31
C GLU A 446 -18.98 -2.32 19.03
N ASN A 447 -17.73 -2.09 18.58
CA ASN A 447 -16.52 -2.68 19.13
C ASN A 447 -15.61 -1.63 19.79
N ALA A 448 -16.11 -0.42 20.04
CA ALA A 448 -15.33 0.69 20.58
C ALA A 448 -15.63 0.91 22.06
N HIS A 449 -14.57 1.12 22.83
CA HIS A 449 -14.63 1.52 24.23
C HIS A 449 -14.37 3.01 24.32
N ARG A 450 -15.26 3.72 25.03
CA ARG A 450 -15.03 5.12 25.38
C ARG A 450 -13.84 5.20 26.34
N LEU A 451 -12.95 6.15 26.07
CA LEU A 451 -11.79 6.45 26.86
C LEU A 451 -11.92 7.91 27.35
N ASP A 452 -11.77 8.10 28.66
CA ASP A 452 -11.65 9.42 29.29
C ASP A 452 -10.68 9.25 30.46
N TYR A 453 -9.54 9.91 30.36
CA TYR A 453 -8.43 9.80 31.28
C TYR A 453 -7.80 11.16 31.46
N GLU A 454 -7.54 11.53 32.69
CA GLU A 454 -6.91 12.79 33.05
C GLU A 454 -5.70 12.52 33.94
N SER A 455 -4.64 13.28 33.69
CA SER A 455 -3.41 13.33 34.48
C SER A 455 -2.99 14.79 34.62
N ASP A 456 -2.03 15.07 35.50
CA ASP A 456 -1.52 16.44 35.72
C ASP A 456 -0.95 17.12 34.46
N TYR A 457 -0.63 16.35 33.41
CA TYR A 457 0.03 16.84 32.19
C TYR A 457 -0.85 16.80 30.94
N VAL A 458 -1.77 15.83 30.84
CA VAL A 458 -2.59 15.61 29.64
C VAL A 458 -3.95 15.02 30.01
N ARG A 459 -4.99 15.49 29.33
CA ARG A 459 -6.28 14.83 29.25
C ARG A 459 -6.39 14.08 27.93
N ILE A 460 -6.74 12.80 27.99
CA ILE A 460 -6.94 11.93 26.83
C ILE A 460 -8.41 11.50 26.83
N SER A 461 -9.12 11.81 25.76
CA SER A 461 -10.51 11.39 25.56
C SER A 461 -10.71 10.77 24.19
N GLY A 462 -11.79 10.00 23.99
CA GLY A 462 -12.17 9.47 22.68
C GLY A 462 -12.60 8.01 22.73
N TYR A 463 -12.25 7.25 21.70
CA TYR A 463 -12.68 5.87 21.48
C TYR A 463 -11.53 4.99 21.01
N ILE A 464 -11.45 3.78 21.53
CA ILE A 464 -10.46 2.77 21.15
C ILE A 464 -11.17 1.44 20.86
N SER A 465 -10.70 0.66 19.89
CA SER A 465 -11.33 -0.63 19.55
C SER A 465 -11.00 -1.73 20.56
N SER A 466 -11.87 -2.74 20.67
CA SER A 466 -11.53 -4.00 21.33
C SER A 466 -10.26 -4.61 20.71
N PRO A 467 -9.40 -5.31 21.48
CA PRO A 467 -8.22 -5.98 20.93
C PRO A 467 -8.54 -7.03 19.85
N THR A 468 -9.78 -7.52 19.79
CA THR A 468 -10.27 -8.45 18.76
C THR A 468 -10.74 -7.75 17.48
N PHE A 469 -10.83 -6.41 17.48
CA PHE A 469 -11.22 -5.61 16.33
C PHE A 469 -10.00 -4.81 15.85
N VAL A 470 -9.22 -5.45 14.98
CA VAL A 470 -7.95 -4.91 14.45
C VAL A 470 -8.02 -4.67 12.96
N SER A 471 -7.24 -3.69 12.51
CA SER A 471 -6.98 -3.40 11.10
C SER A 471 -5.58 -3.89 10.73
N GLY A 472 -5.38 -4.31 9.48
CA GLY A 472 -4.05 -4.62 8.94
C GLY A 472 -3.15 -3.39 8.75
N ASN A 473 -3.68 -2.17 8.96
CA ASN A 473 -2.93 -0.92 8.86
C ASN A 473 -3.41 0.12 9.88
N ALA A 474 -2.57 1.13 10.11
CA ALA A 474 -2.82 2.23 11.02
C ALA A 474 -3.78 3.32 10.50
N ASN A 475 -4.47 3.12 9.37
CA ASN A 475 -5.27 4.19 8.76
C ASN A 475 -6.48 4.60 9.63
N ASN A 476 -6.98 3.69 10.47
CA ASN A 476 -8.08 3.95 11.40
C ASN A 476 -7.60 4.44 12.78
N CYS A 477 -6.35 4.86 12.91
CA CYS A 477 -5.82 5.53 14.10
C CYS A 477 -5.75 7.05 13.87
N TYR A 478 -6.63 7.79 14.52
CA TYR A 478 -6.68 9.24 14.50
C TYR A 478 -6.27 9.80 15.85
N PHE A 479 -5.25 10.65 15.86
CA PHE A 479 -4.84 11.43 17.03
C PHE A 479 -5.08 12.90 16.75
N PHE A 480 -5.73 13.57 17.69
CA PHE A 480 -5.95 15.01 17.69
C PHE A 480 -5.27 15.59 18.92
N VAL A 481 -4.43 16.60 18.74
CA VAL A 481 -3.77 17.29 19.85
C VAL A 481 -4.21 18.74 19.81
N ASN A 482 -4.92 19.18 20.86
CA ASN A 482 -5.57 20.49 20.93
C ASN A 482 -6.39 20.81 19.65
N GLY A 483 -7.19 19.84 19.17
CA GLY A 483 -8.00 19.99 17.96
C GLY A 483 -7.24 19.94 16.62
N ARG A 484 -5.94 19.63 16.61
CA ARG A 484 -5.17 19.43 15.36
C ARG A 484 -4.93 17.94 15.12
N PHE A 485 -5.27 17.45 13.93
CA PHE A 485 -4.90 16.09 13.52
C PHE A 485 -3.37 15.94 13.43
N VAL A 486 -2.84 14.90 14.06
CA VAL A 486 -1.41 14.59 14.12
C VAL A 486 -1.17 13.16 13.66
N ARG A 487 -0.16 12.95 12.82
CA ARG A 487 0.32 11.63 12.41
C ARG A 487 1.72 11.39 12.96
N ASP A 488 1.81 11.24 14.27
CA ASP A 488 3.07 11.02 14.97
C ASP A 488 3.39 9.52 15.10
N ARG A 489 4.61 9.14 14.69
CA ARG A 489 5.07 7.74 14.75
C ARG A 489 5.18 7.25 16.19
N SER A 490 5.49 8.13 17.14
CA SER A 490 5.62 7.80 18.56
C SER A 490 4.23 7.47 19.14
N LEU A 491 3.20 8.29 18.89
CA LEU A 491 1.83 8.02 19.32
C LEU A 491 1.29 6.68 18.78
N LEU A 492 1.55 6.39 17.49
CA LEU A 492 1.20 5.10 16.89
C LEU A 492 1.91 3.92 17.55
N ARG A 493 3.20 4.07 17.88
CA ARG A 493 3.94 3.06 18.62
C ARG A 493 3.41 2.92 20.06
N PHE A 494 3.10 4.03 20.72
CA PHE A 494 2.64 4.05 22.10
C PHE A 494 1.27 3.42 22.25
N ILE A 495 0.32 3.65 21.33
CA ILE A 495 -0.97 2.97 21.38
C ILE A 495 -0.80 1.46 21.19
N LYS A 496 0.10 1.01 20.30
CA LYS A 496 0.38 -0.42 20.12
C LYS A 496 0.99 -1.03 21.39
N ILE A 497 1.95 -0.33 22.02
CA ILE A 497 2.53 -0.74 23.31
C ILE A 497 1.48 -0.73 24.45
N ALA A 498 0.52 0.19 24.40
CA ALA A 498 -0.52 0.32 25.42
C ALA A 498 -1.47 -0.90 25.43
N TYR A 499 -1.78 -1.44 24.25
CA TYR A 499 -2.50 -2.71 24.11
C TYR A 499 -1.62 -3.92 24.45
N GLY A 500 -0.31 -3.85 24.18
CA GLY A 500 0.64 -4.91 24.50
C GLY A 500 0.31 -6.22 23.78
N ASP A 501 0.29 -7.32 24.53
CA ASP A 501 0.09 -8.69 24.02
C ASP A 501 -1.36 -8.97 23.57
N LEU A 502 -2.29 -8.04 23.80
CA LEU A 502 -3.70 -8.20 23.41
C LEU A 502 -3.92 -8.06 21.89
N LEU A 503 -2.97 -7.50 21.15
CA LEU A 503 -3.05 -7.33 19.69
C LEU A 503 -2.37 -8.47 18.95
N GLU A 504 -2.97 -8.93 17.85
CA GLU A 504 -2.30 -9.83 16.90
C GLU A 504 -1.00 -9.19 16.35
N ARG A 505 0.07 -9.97 16.13
CA ARG A 505 1.44 -9.50 15.82
C ARG A 505 1.52 -8.36 14.77
N ALA A 506 0.71 -8.44 13.72
CA ALA A 506 0.69 -7.47 12.61
C ALA A 506 -0.47 -6.45 12.66
N GLY A 507 -1.37 -6.55 13.64
CA GLY A 507 -2.57 -5.72 13.74
C GLY A 507 -2.32 -4.33 14.32
N PHE A 508 -3.15 -3.37 13.89
CA PHE A 508 -3.30 -2.05 14.51
C PHE A 508 -4.71 -1.91 15.10
N PRO A 509 -4.86 -1.34 16.30
CA PRO A 509 -6.18 -0.98 16.81
C PRO A 509 -6.78 0.12 15.94
N SER A 510 -8.10 0.24 15.97
CA SER A 510 -8.78 1.44 15.48
C SER A 510 -8.96 2.38 16.67
N ALA A 511 -8.60 3.65 16.53
CA ALA A 511 -8.63 4.60 17.63
C ALA A 511 -8.93 6.01 17.12
N ILE A 512 -9.70 6.77 17.90
CA ILE A 512 -9.92 8.20 17.72
C ILE A 512 -9.67 8.82 19.09
N LEU A 513 -8.53 9.49 19.24
CA LEU A 513 -8.08 10.03 20.51
C LEU A 513 -7.81 11.53 20.41
N PHE A 514 -8.33 12.26 21.40
CA PHE A 514 -8.14 13.68 21.60
C PHE A 514 -7.25 13.87 22.82
N LEU A 515 -6.12 14.54 22.63
CA LEU A 515 -5.13 14.84 23.67
C LEU A 515 -5.15 16.35 23.88
N ASP A 516 -5.63 16.77 25.06
CA ASP A 516 -5.57 18.16 25.49
C ASP A 516 -4.32 18.32 26.37
N VAL A 517 -3.37 19.11 25.87
CA VAL A 517 -2.05 19.32 26.47
C VAL A 517 -1.78 20.83 26.51
N PRO A 518 -1.17 21.37 27.59
CA PRO A 518 -0.78 22.78 27.64
C PRO A 518 0.03 23.21 26.41
N THR A 519 -0.32 24.35 25.79
CA THR A 519 0.31 24.83 24.54
C THR A 519 1.82 24.99 24.67
N GLU A 520 2.30 25.39 25.84
CA GLU A 520 3.73 25.56 26.15
C GLU A 520 4.52 24.25 26.14
N GLU A 521 3.85 23.11 26.23
CA GLU A 521 4.45 21.78 26.32
C GLU A 521 4.54 21.06 24.95
N ILE A 522 4.10 21.74 23.88
CA ILE A 522 4.12 21.23 22.51
C ILE A 522 4.74 22.25 21.57
N ASP A 523 5.64 21.80 20.70
CA ASP A 523 6.08 22.56 19.55
C ASP A 523 5.36 22.06 18.28
N VAL A 524 4.58 22.95 17.67
CA VAL A 524 3.84 22.66 16.42
C VAL A 524 4.56 23.17 15.17
N ASN A 525 5.67 23.89 15.31
CA ASN A 525 6.42 24.44 14.18
C ASN A 525 7.50 23.47 13.66
N VAL A 526 7.21 22.16 13.67
CA VAL A 526 8.17 21.12 13.27
C VAL A 526 8.14 20.87 11.76
N HIS A 527 6.94 20.82 11.16
CA HIS A 527 6.77 20.49 9.74
C HIS A 527 5.87 21.51 9.01
N PRO A 528 6.13 21.87 7.74
CA PRO A 528 5.32 22.83 6.99
C PRO A 528 3.82 22.48 6.90
N SER A 529 3.48 21.18 6.80
CA SER A 529 2.09 20.69 6.79
C SER A 529 1.47 20.55 8.20
N LYS A 530 2.25 20.76 9.27
CA LYS A 530 1.83 20.69 10.69
C LYS A 530 1.22 19.35 11.12
N MET A 531 1.48 18.27 10.37
CA MET A 531 1.03 16.92 10.71
C MET A 531 1.89 16.24 11.78
N GLU A 532 3.06 16.81 12.07
CA GLU A 532 3.99 16.36 13.09
C GLU A 532 4.12 17.44 14.16
N ILE A 533 4.17 17.01 15.42
CA ILE A 533 4.37 17.88 16.59
C ILE A 533 5.45 17.27 17.46
N LYS A 534 6.13 18.08 18.26
CA LYS A 534 7.12 17.62 19.22
C LYS A 534 6.64 17.91 20.63
N PHE A 535 6.44 16.86 21.41
CA PHE A 535 6.15 16.97 22.84
C PHE A 535 7.45 17.24 23.61
N LYS A 536 7.43 18.18 24.56
CA LYS A 536 8.57 18.39 25.46
C LYS A 536 8.80 17.19 26.37
N LYS A 537 7.73 16.62 26.96
CA LYS A 537 7.78 15.46 27.87
C LYS A 537 7.07 14.24 27.27
N LEU A 538 7.70 13.64 26.27
CA LEU A 538 7.12 12.51 25.51
C LEU A 538 6.79 11.29 26.38
N ASP A 539 7.61 11.01 27.40
CA ASP A 539 7.39 9.86 28.31
C ASP A 539 6.11 9.97 29.14
N LEU A 540 5.72 11.19 29.54
CA LEU A 540 4.48 11.41 30.29
C LEU A 540 3.26 11.11 29.41
N ILE A 541 3.29 11.49 28.13
CA ILE A 541 2.25 11.13 27.15
C ILE A 541 2.18 9.62 26.97
N ARG A 542 3.33 8.94 26.85
CA ARG A 542 3.39 7.47 26.73
C ARG A 542 2.77 6.77 27.93
N GLN A 543 3.10 7.21 29.15
CA GLN A 543 2.57 6.66 30.39
C GLN A 543 1.06 6.92 30.52
N ALA A 544 0.62 8.15 30.26
CA ALA A 544 -0.79 8.52 30.29
C ALA A 544 -1.62 7.69 29.30
N LEU A 545 -1.14 7.53 28.05
CA LEU A 545 -1.81 6.72 27.03
C LEU A 545 -1.91 5.25 27.44
N LYS A 546 -0.83 4.69 27.99
CA LYS A 546 -0.80 3.32 28.53
C LYS A 546 -1.83 3.13 29.65
N SER A 547 -1.87 4.04 30.61
CA SER A 547 -2.83 3.99 31.73
C SER A 547 -4.27 4.15 31.23
N ALA A 548 -4.51 5.07 30.30
CA ALA A 548 -5.83 5.33 29.74
C ALA A 548 -6.40 4.10 29.01
N VAL A 549 -5.60 3.46 28.14
CA VAL A 549 -6.00 2.24 27.42
C VAL A 549 -6.25 1.09 28.39
N ARG A 550 -5.35 0.83 29.35
CA ARG A 550 -5.52 -0.26 30.31
C ARG A 550 -6.76 -0.10 31.19
N LYS A 551 -7.05 1.12 31.62
CA LYS A 551 -8.24 1.45 32.41
C LYS A 551 -9.52 1.31 31.59
N SER A 552 -9.54 1.82 30.35
CA SER A 552 -10.71 1.73 29.46
C SER A 552 -11.02 0.28 29.06
N LEU A 553 -9.98 -0.53 28.80
CA LEU A 553 -10.12 -1.95 28.49
C LEU A 553 -10.33 -2.84 29.73
N ASN A 554 -10.51 -2.31 30.95
CA ASN A 554 -10.80 -3.10 32.16
C ASN A 554 -9.99 -4.43 32.24
N ILE A 555 -8.67 -4.36 32.06
CA ILE A 555 -7.82 -5.55 31.91
C ILE A 555 -7.85 -6.47 33.16
N GLU A 556 -8.28 -5.97 34.33
CA GLU A 556 -8.56 -6.79 35.52
C GLU A 556 -9.88 -7.61 35.46
N ARG A 557 -10.74 -7.38 34.45
CA ARG A 557 -12.07 -8.00 34.30
C ARG A 557 -12.35 -8.61 32.93
N PHE A 558 -11.43 -8.53 31.96
CA PHE A 558 -11.57 -9.17 30.64
C PHE A 558 -11.43 -10.71 30.73
N ASN A 559 -12.32 -11.33 31.50
CA ASN A 559 -12.70 -12.72 31.31
C ASN A 559 -13.64 -12.76 30.09
N THR A 560 -13.09 -13.18 28.96
CA THR A 560 -13.70 -13.29 27.63
C THR A 560 -14.99 -14.13 27.67
N ARG A 561 -16.17 -13.49 27.86
CA ARG A 561 -17.44 -14.22 28.13
C ARG A 561 -18.55 -14.13 27.06
N ALA A 562 -18.49 -13.28 26.02
CA ALA A 562 -19.72 -13.02 25.23
C ALA A 562 -19.64 -13.03 23.69
N HIS A 563 -18.56 -12.61 23.04
CA HIS A 563 -18.65 -12.20 21.62
C HIS A 563 -18.47 -13.30 20.57
N LEU A 564 -17.65 -14.34 20.82
CA LEU A 564 -17.40 -15.40 19.84
C LEU A 564 -18.61 -16.32 19.58
N SER A 565 -19.54 -16.42 20.54
CA SER A 565 -20.73 -17.26 20.39
C SER A 565 -21.62 -16.80 19.22
N LYS A 566 -21.81 -15.48 19.01
CA LYS A 566 -22.69 -14.93 17.95
C LYS A 566 -22.19 -15.18 16.53
N GLN A 567 -20.89 -15.08 16.28
CA GLN A 567 -20.31 -15.38 14.96
C GLN A 567 -20.28 -16.90 14.71
N ALA A 568 -19.94 -17.70 15.72
CA ALA A 568 -19.99 -19.17 15.60
C ALA A 568 -21.41 -19.66 15.24
N TYR A 569 -22.48 -19.05 15.78
CA TYR A 569 -23.86 -19.37 15.41
C TYR A 569 -24.18 -19.14 13.93
N SER A 570 -23.55 -18.16 13.28
CA SER A 570 -23.81 -17.87 11.85
C SER A 570 -23.30 -18.95 10.89
N TYR A 571 -22.40 -19.82 11.37
CA TYR A 571 -21.84 -20.94 10.60
C TYR A 571 -22.65 -22.24 10.75
N PHE A 572 -23.51 -22.37 11.76
CA PHE A 572 -24.44 -23.50 11.88
C PHE A 572 -25.65 -23.27 10.96
N ARG A 573 -25.52 -23.65 9.69
CA ARG A 573 -26.65 -23.66 8.73
C ARG A 573 -27.57 -24.85 9.00
N LYS A 574 -28.88 -24.60 9.04
CA LYS A 574 -29.89 -25.63 8.73
C LYS A 574 -29.81 -25.85 7.23
N GLU A 575 -29.53 -27.07 6.77
CA GLU A 575 -29.54 -27.33 5.32
C GLU A 575 -30.91 -26.96 4.72
N PRO A 576 -30.96 -26.37 3.52
CA PRO A 576 -32.21 -26.23 2.80
C PRO A 576 -32.72 -27.62 2.40
N SER A 577 -34.01 -27.83 2.61
CA SER A 577 -34.72 -29.05 2.20
C SER A 577 -34.44 -29.38 0.73
N LEU A 578 -33.99 -30.61 0.48
CA LEU A 578 -33.73 -31.20 -0.82
C LEU A 578 -34.96 -31.10 -1.74
N GLU A 579 -34.92 -30.18 -2.70
CA GLU A 579 -35.74 -30.27 -3.91
C GLU A 579 -34.83 -30.40 -5.15
N ASN A 580 -34.95 -31.58 -5.77
CA ASN A 580 -34.76 -31.91 -7.18
C ASN A 580 -33.59 -31.24 -7.92
N HIS A 581 -32.48 -31.95 -8.09
CA HIS A 581 -31.75 -31.94 -9.37
C HIS A 581 -31.14 -33.31 -9.70
N GLN A 582 -31.09 -33.56 -11.01
CA GLN A 582 -31.08 -34.85 -11.69
C GLN A 582 -29.76 -35.62 -11.54
N ARG A 583 -29.90 -36.94 -11.55
CA ARG A 583 -28.80 -37.91 -11.67
C ARG A 583 -28.03 -37.66 -12.97
N VAL A 584 -26.74 -37.34 -12.85
CA VAL A 584 -25.75 -37.56 -13.90
C VAL A 584 -24.73 -38.54 -13.35
N HIS A 585 -24.76 -39.76 -13.86
CA HIS A 585 -23.68 -40.73 -13.73
C HIS A 585 -22.46 -40.23 -14.51
N LEU A 586 -21.25 -40.38 -13.98
CA LEU A 586 -20.02 -40.63 -14.75
C LEU A 586 -18.88 -41.15 -13.83
N SER A 587 -18.61 -42.44 -14.03
CA SER A 587 -17.35 -43.22 -13.98
C SER A 587 -16.24 -42.97 -12.96
N ASP A 588 -15.88 -44.10 -12.33
CA ASP A 588 -14.61 -44.46 -11.70
C ASP A 588 -13.35 -43.95 -12.42
N ASN A 589 -12.34 -43.60 -11.63
CA ASN A 589 -11.00 -44.17 -11.80
C ASN A 589 -10.18 -44.04 -10.50
N ALA A 590 -9.85 -45.21 -9.96
CA ALA A 590 -8.87 -45.41 -8.91
C ALA A 590 -7.46 -45.13 -9.43
N SER A 591 -6.57 -44.63 -8.56
CA SER A 591 -5.13 -44.77 -8.73
C SER A 591 -4.47 -44.89 -7.36
N GLN A 592 -3.80 -46.02 -7.20
CA GLN A 592 -3.11 -46.55 -6.04
C GLN A 592 -1.94 -45.66 -5.59
N ARG A 593 -1.63 -45.66 -4.29
CA ARG A 593 -0.24 -45.68 -3.83
C ARG A 593 -0.10 -46.25 -2.41
N LEU A 594 0.31 -47.52 -2.43
CA LEU A 594 1.03 -48.36 -1.46
C LEU A 594 1.34 -47.79 -0.07
N ASP A 595 0.79 -48.50 0.91
CA ASP A 595 1.26 -48.63 2.29
C ASP A 595 2.65 -49.28 2.35
N LEU A 596 3.50 -48.71 3.20
CA LEU A 596 4.68 -49.37 3.75
C LEU A 596 4.67 -49.12 5.26
N GLU A 597 4.09 -50.08 5.98
CA GLU A 597 4.18 -50.19 7.44
C GLU A 597 5.62 -50.49 7.84
N MET A 598 6.13 -49.77 8.83
CA MET A 598 7.37 -50.12 9.53
C MET A 598 7.04 -50.25 11.02
N GLU A 599 6.95 -51.49 11.49
CA GLU A 599 6.83 -51.84 12.90
C GLU A 599 8.07 -51.38 13.67
N VAL A 600 7.87 -50.64 14.76
CA VAL A 600 8.89 -50.44 15.79
C VAL A 600 8.33 -50.99 17.11
N ASN A 601 8.82 -52.17 17.48
CA ASN A 601 8.65 -52.77 18.79
C ASN A 601 9.31 -51.89 19.86
N ILE A 602 8.56 -51.49 20.88
CA ILE A 602 9.12 -50.99 22.14
C ILE A 602 8.72 -51.96 23.25
N ALA A 603 9.74 -52.61 23.81
CA ALA A 603 9.65 -53.47 24.97
C ALA A 603 9.10 -52.70 26.19
N VAL A 604 8.04 -53.24 26.78
CA VAL A 604 7.50 -52.80 28.07
C VAL A 604 8.22 -53.60 29.16
N GLY A 605 8.97 -52.91 30.02
CA GLY A 605 9.44 -53.47 31.28
C GLY A 605 8.25 -53.70 32.20
N ALA A 606 7.92 -54.98 32.41
CA ALA A 606 6.98 -55.43 33.42
C ALA A 606 7.67 -55.49 34.79
N ASP A 607 7.04 -54.94 35.82
CA ASP A 607 6.66 -55.67 37.04
C ASP A 607 6.13 -54.70 38.11
N GLN A 608 4.82 -54.75 38.37
CA GLN A 608 4.26 -55.45 39.52
C GLN A 608 2.73 -55.41 39.43
N LYS A 609 2.15 -56.61 39.33
CA LYS A 609 0.71 -56.86 39.42
C LYS A 609 0.29 -56.74 40.87
N ASP A 610 -0.69 -55.88 41.14
CA ASP A 610 -1.64 -56.11 42.22
C ASP A 610 -3.06 -55.86 41.71
N ASN A 611 -3.92 -56.82 42.07
CA ASN A 611 -5.27 -57.03 41.56
C ASN A 611 -6.19 -55.82 41.81
N VAL A 612 -6.71 -55.21 40.75
CA VAL A 612 -7.86 -54.31 40.83
C VAL A 612 -9.07 -55.04 40.27
N THR A 613 -9.92 -55.46 41.19
CA THR A 613 -11.32 -55.83 40.97
C THR A 613 -12.05 -54.63 40.38
N ASP A 614 -12.94 -54.94 39.45
CA ASP A 614 -13.88 -54.05 38.77
C ASP A 614 -14.62 -53.15 39.78
N GLN A 615 -14.14 -51.92 39.94
CA GLN A 615 -14.87 -50.83 40.56
C GLN A 615 -14.60 -49.57 39.73
N THR A 616 -15.64 -49.17 39.01
CA THR A 616 -15.88 -47.84 38.49
C THR A 616 -15.59 -46.79 39.56
N LYS A 617 -14.33 -46.32 39.62
CA LYS A 617 -13.97 -45.13 40.37
C LYS A 617 -14.34 -43.91 39.53
N GLU A 618 -15.55 -43.41 39.76
CA GLU A 618 -15.86 -42.00 39.58
C GLU A 618 -14.81 -41.18 40.31
N GLY A 619 -13.90 -40.56 39.56
CA GLY A 619 -12.95 -39.61 40.09
C GLY A 619 -13.71 -38.41 40.66
N LYS A 620 -13.56 -38.19 41.97
CA LYS A 620 -14.06 -37.03 42.71
C LYS A 620 -13.95 -35.74 41.89
N ILE A 621 -15.11 -35.15 41.58
CA ILE A 621 -15.25 -33.82 41.02
C ILE A 621 -14.75 -32.82 42.07
N THR A 622 -13.58 -32.23 41.85
CA THR A 622 -13.18 -31.01 42.54
C THR A 622 -14.01 -29.84 42.01
N GLU A 623 -14.51 -28.99 42.92
CA GLU A 623 -15.51 -27.92 42.69
C GLU A 623 -15.13 -26.80 41.69
N ASN A 624 -14.11 -26.96 40.83
CA ASN A 624 -13.67 -25.87 39.93
C ASN A 624 -13.25 -26.30 38.52
N ASN A 625 -13.95 -27.26 37.92
CA ASN A 625 -13.70 -27.72 36.54
C ASN A 625 -14.36 -26.79 35.50
N ARG A 626 -13.85 -25.56 35.34
CA ARG A 626 -14.38 -24.51 34.45
C ARG A 626 -14.50 -24.91 32.96
N LEU A 627 -13.69 -25.84 32.48
CA LEU A 627 -13.73 -26.40 31.12
C LEU A 627 -14.41 -27.77 31.04
N GLY A 628 -14.85 -28.32 32.18
CA GLY A 628 -15.71 -29.49 32.23
C GLY A 628 -14.96 -30.80 32.02
N THR A 629 -15.71 -31.85 31.68
CA THR A 629 -15.17 -33.19 31.40
C THR A 629 -15.02 -33.40 29.90
N PRO A 630 -13.88 -33.91 29.40
CA PRO A 630 -13.73 -34.21 27.98
C PRO A 630 -14.71 -35.32 27.59
N LYS A 631 -15.34 -35.18 26.43
CA LYS A 631 -16.31 -36.13 25.88
C LYS A 631 -15.84 -36.77 24.58
N ALA A 632 -15.16 -36.00 23.73
CA ALA A 632 -14.69 -36.49 22.45
C ALA A 632 -13.45 -35.73 21.96
N HIS A 633 -12.65 -36.43 21.16
CA HIS A 633 -11.59 -35.84 20.35
C HIS A 633 -12.03 -35.85 18.89
N LEU A 634 -12.18 -34.67 18.28
CA LEU A 634 -12.74 -34.50 16.93
C LEU A 634 -11.72 -33.91 15.97
N PHE A 635 -11.78 -34.39 14.71
CA PHE A 635 -10.94 -33.95 13.60
C PHE A 635 -9.43 -33.95 13.92
N LYS A 636 -9.03 -34.79 14.88
CA LYS A 636 -7.66 -34.92 15.41
C LYS A 636 -7.05 -33.63 15.99
N ASN A 637 -7.86 -32.57 16.17
CA ASN A 637 -7.41 -31.22 16.54
C ASN A 637 -8.25 -30.57 17.65
N PHE A 638 -9.50 -30.99 17.84
CA PHE A 638 -10.42 -30.36 18.78
C PHE A 638 -10.83 -31.30 19.90
N ILE A 639 -10.80 -30.81 21.13
CA ILE A 639 -11.38 -31.51 22.28
C ILE A 639 -12.76 -30.90 22.53
N VAL A 640 -13.78 -31.75 22.56
CA VAL A 640 -15.12 -31.36 22.99
C VAL A 640 -15.29 -31.80 24.43
N ALA A 641 -15.56 -30.84 25.30
CA ALA A 641 -15.79 -31.04 26.72
C ALA A 641 -17.18 -30.51 27.12
N GLN A 642 -17.70 -31.00 28.24
CA GLN A 642 -19.00 -30.63 28.75
C GLN A 642 -18.92 -30.24 30.22
N ASN A 643 -19.52 -29.09 30.54
CA ASN A 643 -19.86 -28.65 31.88
C ASN A 643 -21.37 -28.82 32.10
N ASP A 644 -21.83 -28.58 33.32
CA ASP A 644 -23.26 -28.72 33.68
C ASP A 644 -24.20 -27.94 32.75
N ASN A 645 -23.78 -26.75 32.28
CA ASN A 645 -24.62 -25.85 31.48
C ASN A 645 -24.07 -25.50 30.09
N GLU A 646 -22.85 -25.95 29.73
CA GLU A 646 -22.16 -25.48 28.52
C GLU A 646 -21.45 -26.63 27.78
N LEU A 647 -21.47 -26.57 26.45
CA LEU A 647 -20.59 -27.34 25.56
C LEU A 647 -19.34 -26.52 25.26
N VAL A 648 -18.17 -27.08 25.51
CA VAL A 648 -16.87 -26.42 25.33
C VAL A 648 -16.10 -27.09 24.19
N ILE A 649 -15.60 -26.31 23.25
CA ILE A 649 -14.75 -26.79 22.14
C ILE A 649 -13.39 -26.15 22.30
N VAL A 650 -12.34 -26.96 22.45
CA VAL A 650 -10.97 -26.53 22.71
C VAL A 650 -10.10 -26.88 21.50
N ASP A 651 -9.32 -25.92 21.01
CA ASP A 651 -8.25 -26.16 20.05
C ASP A 651 -7.03 -26.70 20.81
N GLN A 652 -6.70 -27.98 20.61
CA GLN A 652 -5.64 -28.65 21.35
C GLN A 652 -4.26 -28.01 21.12
N HIS A 653 -4.02 -27.51 19.90
CA HIS A 653 -2.72 -27.03 19.48
C HIS A 653 -2.48 -25.65 20.08
N ALA A 654 -3.44 -24.74 19.90
CA ALA A 654 -3.39 -23.41 20.49
C ALA A 654 -3.33 -23.47 22.03
N ALA A 655 -4.07 -24.38 22.66
CA ALA A 655 -4.04 -24.59 24.10
C ALA A 655 -2.66 -25.04 24.59
N HIS A 656 -2.07 -26.05 23.94
CA HIS A 656 -0.79 -26.60 24.35
C HIS A 656 0.36 -25.61 24.10
N GLU A 657 0.35 -24.86 23.00
CA GLU A 657 1.29 -23.76 22.74
C GLU A 657 1.24 -22.70 23.85
N ARG A 658 0.04 -22.34 24.32
CA ARG A 658 -0.11 -21.33 25.36
C ARG A 658 0.43 -21.81 26.71
N ILE A 659 0.16 -23.07 27.07
CA ILE A 659 0.67 -23.69 28.30
C ILE A 659 2.21 -23.72 28.29
N LEU A 660 2.82 -24.12 27.17
CA LEU A 660 4.28 -24.16 27.04
C LEU A 660 4.90 -22.77 27.15
N TYR A 661 4.30 -21.77 26.49
CA TYR A 661 4.76 -20.39 26.55
C TYR A 661 4.75 -19.83 27.98
N GLU A 662 3.65 -20.00 28.72
CA GLU A 662 3.56 -19.52 30.11
C GLU A 662 4.50 -20.27 31.05
N LYS A 663 4.74 -21.57 30.83
CA LYS A 663 5.73 -22.35 31.59
C LYS A 663 7.16 -21.85 31.36
N LEU A 664 7.54 -21.58 30.11
CA LEU A 664 8.85 -20.99 29.77
C LEU A 664 9.03 -19.62 30.41
N LYS A 665 7.98 -18.78 30.38
CA LYS A 665 7.97 -17.47 31.01
C LYS A 665 8.17 -17.56 32.53
N LEU A 666 7.41 -18.42 33.21
CA LEU A 666 7.53 -18.63 34.65
C LEU A 666 8.91 -19.16 35.06
N GLN A 667 9.49 -20.09 34.30
CA GLN A 667 10.82 -20.63 34.59
C GLN A 667 11.92 -19.57 34.40
N LYS A 668 11.82 -18.71 33.39
CA LYS A 668 12.80 -17.64 33.15
C LYS A 668 12.86 -16.61 34.27
N TYR A 669 11.70 -16.18 34.77
CA TYR A 669 11.62 -15.19 35.87
C TYR A 669 11.75 -15.82 37.27
N GLY A 670 11.91 -17.15 37.35
CA GLY A 670 12.09 -17.92 38.58
C GLY A 670 13.49 -18.52 38.71
N GLN A 671 13.64 -19.82 38.40
CA GLN A 671 14.85 -20.62 38.68
C GLN A 671 15.75 -20.86 37.45
N GLY A 672 15.43 -20.26 36.29
CA GLY A 672 16.07 -20.57 35.00
C GLY A 672 15.36 -21.71 34.26
N ILE A 673 15.58 -21.79 32.95
CA ILE A 673 14.96 -22.81 32.10
C ILE A 673 15.70 -24.13 32.30
N ALA A 674 14.98 -25.17 32.68
CA ALA A 674 15.56 -26.50 32.88
C ALA A 674 15.99 -27.11 31.53
N ILE A 675 17.21 -27.67 31.49
CA ILE A 675 17.79 -28.31 30.30
C ILE A 675 17.64 -29.82 30.45
N GLN A 676 17.15 -30.48 29.41
CA GLN A 676 17.14 -31.93 29.24
C GLN A 676 18.26 -32.31 28.28
N GLU A 677 19.24 -33.09 28.76
CA GLU A 677 20.29 -33.66 27.93
C GLU A 677 19.72 -34.69 26.95
N LEU A 678 20.20 -34.63 25.70
CA LEU A 678 19.83 -35.58 24.65
C LEU A 678 20.63 -36.88 24.83
N LEU A 679 19.95 -38.02 24.77
CA LEU A 679 20.58 -39.34 24.81
C LEU A 679 21.59 -39.53 23.67
N VAL A 680 21.32 -38.93 22.52
CA VAL A 680 22.22 -38.87 21.36
C VAL A 680 22.30 -37.39 20.94
N PRO A 681 23.49 -36.75 21.04
CA PRO A 681 23.66 -35.37 20.58
C PRO A 681 23.38 -35.23 19.07
N GLU A 682 22.78 -34.11 18.67
CA GLU A 682 22.47 -33.83 17.26
C GLU A 682 23.54 -32.90 16.66
N ILE A 683 24.12 -33.30 15.53
CA ILE A 683 25.15 -32.52 14.82
C ILE A 683 24.50 -31.79 13.65
N VAL A 684 24.76 -30.48 13.55
CA VAL A 684 24.24 -29.60 12.49
C VAL A 684 25.41 -28.92 11.79
N ASP A 685 25.45 -29.02 10.46
CA ASP A 685 26.52 -28.46 9.64
C ASP A 685 26.26 -26.98 9.27
N PHE A 686 27.33 -26.18 9.32
CA PHE A 686 27.37 -24.74 9.03
C PHE A 686 28.72 -24.36 8.37
N THR A 687 28.86 -23.16 7.84
CA THR A 687 30.17 -22.63 7.42
C THR A 687 31.06 -22.28 8.62
N SER A 688 32.38 -22.22 8.43
CA SER A 688 33.30 -21.90 9.53
C SER A 688 33.03 -20.54 10.18
N VAL A 689 32.61 -19.56 9.36
CA VAL A 689 32.26 -18.20 9.82
C VAL A 689 30.97 -18.22 10.63
N GLU A 690 29.97 -19.00 10.22
CA GLU A 690 28.71 -19.16 10.97
C GLU A 690 28.95 -19.87 12.30
N VAL A 691 29.79 -20.92 12.33
CA VAL A 691 30.13 -21.61 13.59
C VAL A 691 30.73 -20.65 14.61
N ASP A 692 31.67 -19.79 14.19
CA ASP A 692 32.24 -18.76 15.08
C ASP A 692 31.14 -17.82 15.60
N ALA A 693 30.29 -17.30 14.72
CA ALA A 693 29.21 -16.37 15.06
C ALA A 693 28.11 -16.96 15.97
N ILE A 694 27.90 -18.28 15.92
CA ILE A 694 26.94 -19.00 16.77
C ILE A 694 27.55 -19.29 18.15
N ILE A 695 28.83 -19.69 18.20
CA ILE A 695 29.54 -19.95 19.46
C ILE A 695 29.68 -18.66 20.28
N ASP A 696 29.84 -17.50 19.65
CA ASP A 696 29.80 -16.20 20.33
C ASP A 696 28.49 -15.97 21.11
N LYS A 697 27.39 -16.62 20.72
CA LYS A 697 26.07 -16.55 21.36
C LYS A 697 25.77 -17.73 22.30
N GLN A 698 26.73 -18.62 22.56
CA GLN A 698 26.54 -19.84 23.36
C GLN A 698 25.97 -19.57 24.76
N SER A 699 26.44 -18.52 25.44
CA SER A 699 25.95 -18.15 26.77
C SER A 699 24.47 -17.73 26.76
N MET A 700 24.03 -17.03 25.71
CA MET A 700 22.64 -16.64 25.51
C MET A 700 21.76 -17.85 25.17
N MET A 701 22.24 -18.75 24.32
CA MET A 701 21.53 -20.01 23.98
C MET A 701 21.29 -20.87 25.23
N ARG A 702 22.30 -20.96 26.10
CA ARG A 702 22.18 -21.68 27.38
C ARG A 702 21.13 -21.05 28.30
N GLN A 703 21.01 -19.73 28.32
CA GLN A 703 19.96 -19.02 29.08
C GLN A 703 18.55 -19.23 28.52
N LEU A 704 18.43 -19.66 27.27
CA LEU A 704 17.19 -20.06 26.61
C LEU A 704 16.91 -21.57 26.76
N GLY A 705 17.81 -22.31 27.42
CA GLY A 705 17.70 -23.74 27.66
C GLY A 705 18.28 -24.63 26.55
N LEU A 706 19.03 -24.07 25.60
CA LEU A 706 19.70 -24.81 24.53
C LEU A 706 21.21 -24.93 24.81
N GLU A 707 21.71 -26.17 24.89
CA GLU A 707 23.12 -26.44 25.14
C GLU A 707 23.81 -26.87 23.85
N ILE A 708 24.70 -26.02 23.36
CA ILE A 708 25.44 -26.20 22.10
C ILE A 708 26.94 -26.16 22.32
N GLU A 709 27.69 -26.88 21.50
CA GLU A 709 29.15 -26.89 21.48
C GLU A 709 29.71 -26.98 20.06
N ARG A 710 30.97 -26.58 19.87
CA ARG A 710 31.65 -26.72 18.58
C ARG A 710 31.98 -28.19 18.31
N PHE A 711 31.69 -28.66 17.10
CA PHE A 711 32.05 -29.99 16.61
C PHE A 711 32.79 -29.87 15.27
N GLY A 712 34.11 -29.76 15.31
CA GLY A 712 34.92 -29.53 14.10
C GLY A 712 34.82 -28.09 13.57
N PRO A 713 35.38 -27.82 12.37
CA PRO A 713 35.46 -26.47 11.80
C PRO A 713 34.15 -25.97 11.16
N SER A 714 33.20 -26.86 10.89
CA SER A 714 32.00 -26.57 10.08
C SER A 714 30.73 -27.22 10.66
N SER A 715 30.71 -27.55 11.96
CA SER A 715 29.51 -28.13 12.56
C SER A 715 29.37 -27.73 14.04
N ILE A 716 28.12 -27.75 14.51
CA ILE A 716 27.73 -27.51 15.91
C ILE A 716 27.01 -28.75 16.43
N CYS A 717 27.36 -29.16 17.64
CA CYS A 717 26.72 -30.26 18.35
C CYS A 717 25.74 -29.69 19.38
N ILE A 718 24.50 -30.17 19.36
CA ILE A 718 23.44 -29.85 20.31
C ILE A 718 23.39 -30.98 21.34
N ARG A 719 23.68 -30.68 22.60
CA ARG A 719 23.69 -31.65 23.72
C ARG A 719 22.43 -31.61 24.57
N GLY A 720 21.76 -30.47 24.62
CA GLY A 720 20.62 -30.29 25.52
C GLY A 720 19.58 -29.33 24.94
N ILE A 721 18.32 -29.62 25.22
CA ILE A 721 17.17 -28.81 24.84
C ILE A 721 16.35 -28.44 26.08
N PRO A 722 15.48 -27.41 26.01
CA PRO A 722 14.62 -27.06 27.14
C PRO A 722 13.69 -28.22 27.50
N ALA A 723 13.74 -28.68 28.75
CA ALA A 723 12.97 -29.84 29.24
C ALA A 723 11.45 -29.65 29.10
N VAL A 724 10.98 -28.40 29.10
CA VAL A 724 9.56 -28.04 28.94
C VAL A 724 9.02 -28.40 27.55
N LEU A 725 9.87 -28.41 26.51
CA LEU A 725 9.45 -28.66 25.12
C LEU A 725 9.26 -30.15 24.78
N GLY A 726 9.73 -31.07 25.63
CA GLY A 726 9.58 -32.51 25.42
C GLY A 726 10.27 -33.01 24.14
N LYS A 727 9.58 -33.82 23.34
CA LYS A 727 10.13 -34.41 22.10
C LYS A 727 10.01 -33.43 20.92
N ILE A 728 11.13 -32.80 20.56
CA ILE A 728 11.24 -31.89 19.41
C ILE A 728 12.41 -32.30 18.50
N CYS A 729 12.58 -31.62 17.35
CA CYS A 729 13.77 -31.72 16.52
C CYS A 729 14.76 -30.60 16.90
N PRO A 730 15.88 -30.92 17.59
CA PRO A 730 16.86 -29.93 18.03
C PRO A 730 17.46 -29.08 16.89
N LYS A 731 17.73 -29.68 15.71
CA LYS A 731 18.23 -28.93 14.54
C LYS A 731 17.30 -27.80 14.10
N THR A 732 16.01 -28.08 13.96
CA THR A 732 15.03 -27.05 13.56
C THR A 732 14.95 -25.93 14.59
N LEU A 733 14.92 -26.28 15.88
CA LEU A 733 14.91 -25.30 16.96
C LEU A 733 16.15 -24.37 16.91
N LEU A 734 17.34 -24.92 16.65
CA LEU A 734 18.56 -24.11 16.55
C LEU A 734 18.50 -23.12 15.39
N LEU A 735 18.07 -23.57 14.20
CA LEU A 735 18.01 -22.71 13.00
C LEU A 735 17.01 -21.55 13.18
N ASP A 736 15.81 -21.84 13.68
CA ASP A 736 14.78 -20.82 13.87
C ASP A 736 15.18 -19.81 14.95
N LEU A 737 15.86 -20.26 16.02
CA LEU A 737 16.44 -19.36 17.02
C LEU A 737 17.52 -18.44 16.44
N LEU A 738 18.34 -18.93 15.51
CA LEU A 738 19.37 -18.12 14.86
C LEU A 738 18.75 -17.05 13.96
N GLU A 739 17.73 -17.41 13.17
CA GLU A 739 16.98 -16.47 12.34
C GLU A 739 16.28 -15.41 13.19
N ASP A 740 15.61 -15.83 14.28
CA ASP A 740 14.99 -14.90 15.22
C ASP A 740 16.04 -13.97 15.84
N LEU A 741 17.24 -14.45 16.18
CA LEU A 741 18.30 -13.64 16.79
C LEU A 741 18.96 -12.65 15.82
N GLU A 742 19.11 -13.00 14.54
CA GLU A 742 19.64 -12.10 13.51
C GLU A 742 18.70 -10.93 13.21
N ASN A 743 17.39 -11.17 13.31
CA ASN A 743 16.34 -10.16 13.12
C ASN A 743 16.20 -9.16 14.30
N LEU A 744 16.98 -9.30 15.39
CA LEU A 744 16.83 -8.51 16.63
C LEU A 744 17.66 -7.21 16.71
N ASN A 745 18.20 -6.73 15.59
CA ASN A 745 19.03 -5.51 15.52
C ASN A 745 18.25 -4.18 15.59
N SER A 746 17.29 -4.04 16.51
CA SER A 746 16.64 -2.74 16.77
C SER A 746 16.23 -2.52 18.25
N LEU A 747 15.95 -1.25 18.58
CA LEU A 747 15.67 -0.59 19.89
C LEU A 747 14.50 -1.18 20.73
N GLU A 748 14.31 -2.49 20.77
CA GLU A 748 13.35 -3.17 21.65
C GLU A 748 14.00 -3.54 23.01
N SER A 749 13.23 -3.47 24.10
CA SER A 749 13.65 -3.96 25.43
C SER A 749 14.02 -5.45 25.35
N LEU A 750 15.07 -5.86 26.06
CA LEU A 750 15.56 -7.25 26.13
C LEU A 750 14.43 -8.25 26.50
N GLU A 751 13.48 -7.83 27.34
CA GLU A 751 12.32 -8.63 27.76
C GLU A 751 11.40 -9.00 26.58
N ASN A 752 11.09 -8.03 25.70
CA ASN A 752 10.24 -8.26 24.52
C ASN A 752 10.91 -9.19 23.50
N LYS A 753 12.25 -9.19 23.45
CA LYS A 753 13.04 -10.07 22.59
C LYS A 753 12.95 -11.53 23.06
N ILE A 754 13.01 -11.73 24.37
CA ILE A 754 12.89 -13.05 25.01
C ILE A 754 11.47 -13.62 24.84
N ASP A 755 10.44 -12.79 24.95
CA ASP A 755 9.04 -13.22 24.75
C ASP A 755 8.76 -13.70 23.32
N LYS A 756 9.35 -13.06 22.30
CA LYS A 756 9.25 -13.52 20.89
C LYS A 756 9.86 -14.90 20.71
N VAL A 757 11.04 -15.11 21.28
CA VAL A 757 11.76 -16.39 21.25
C VAL A 757 10.95 -17.49 21.94
N PHE A 758 10.39 -17.24 23.13
CA PHE A 758 9.54 -18.22 23.82
C PHE A 758 8.27 -18.59 23.05
N SER A 759 7.69 -17.64 22.31
CA SER A 759 6.55 -17.94 21.45
C SER A 759 6.94 -18.85 20.28
N SER A 760 8.14 -18.69 19.72
CA SER A 760 8.68 -19.57 18.67
C SER A 760 8.96 -20.97 19.22
N MET A 761 9.67 -21.06 20.35
CA MET A 761 9.98 -22.31 21.04
C MET A 761 8.72 -23.12 21.42
N ALA A 762 7.68 -22.45 21.93
CA ALA A 762 6.42 -23.09 22.30
C ALA A 762 5.66 -23.69 21.10
N CYS A 763 5.82 -23.13 19.90
CA CYS A 763 5.27 -23.67 18.65
C CYS A 763 5.88 -25.06 18.36
N HIS A 764 7.22 -25.18 18.46
CA HIS A 764 7.94 -26.43 18.18
C HIS A 764 7.71 -27.53 19.22
N GLY A 765 7.51 -27.17 20.48
CA GLY A 765 7.18 -28.12 21.56
C GLY A 765 5.71 -28.54 21.59
N SER A 766 4.85 -27.88 20.79
CA SER A 766 3.42 -28.14 20.87
C SER A 766 3.00 -29.45 20.21
N VAL A 767 1.89 -30.04 20.68
CA VAL A 767 1.29 -31.22 20.03
C VAL A 767 1.01 -30.86 18.57
N ARG A 768 1.71 -31.52 17.63
CA ARG A 768 1.47 -31.35 16.20
C ARG A 768 -0.01 -31.59 15.90
N SER A 769 -0.61 -30.70 15.10
CA SER A 769 -1.95 -30.88 14.51
C SER A 769 -2.06 -32.31 13.96
N GLY A 770 -3.06 -33.08 14.41
CA GLY A 770 -3.31 -34.44 13.91
C GLY A 770 -3.03 -35.61 14.86
N ARG A 771 -2.43 -35.43 16.05
CA ARG A 771 -2.26 -36.52 17.03
C ARG A 771 -3.59 -36.81 17.76
N ILE A 772 -3.99 -38.08 17.80
CA ILE A 772 -5.15 -38.53 18.59
C ILE A 772 -4.77 -38.59 20.07
N LEU A 773 -5.54 -37.93 20.94
CA LEU A 773 -5.33 -37.90 22.39
C LEU A 773 -6.23 -38.93 23.09
N LYS A 774 -5.68 -39.63 24.10
CA LYS A 774 -6.46 -40.48 25.00
C LYS A 774 -7.29 -39.63 25.98
N TYR A 775 -8.29 -40.25 26.61
CA TYR A 775 -9.15 -39.57 27.57
C TYR A 775 -8.37 -38.86 28.68
N GLU A 776 -7.39 -39.57 29.25
CA GLU A 776 -6.56 -39.05 30.33
C GLU A 776 -5.69 -37.87 29.86
N GLU A 777 -5.18 -37.94 28.63
CA GLU A 777 -4.40 -36.84 28.02
C GLU A 777 -5.26 -35.61 27.74
N MET A 778 -6.51 -35.79 27.31
CA MET A 778 -7.47 -34.71 27.13
C MET A 778 -7.82 -34.05 28.45
N ASP A 779 -8.15 -34.82 29.49
CA ASP A 779 -8.49 -34.25 30.81
C ASP A 779 -7.29 -33.51 31.40
N LEU A 780 -6.09 -34.09 31.34
CA LEU A 780 -4.86 -33.42 31.77
C LEU A 780 -4.66 -32.08 31.06
N LEU A 781 -4.85 -32.01 29.73
CA LEU A 781 -4.72 -30.76 28.99
C LEU A 781 -5.73 -29.71 29.50
N LEU A 782 -6.99 -30.09 29.72
CA LEU A 782 -8.02 -29.18 30.25
C LEU A 782 -7.67 -28.68 31.66
N ARG A 783 -7.19 -29.56 32.54
CA ARG A 783 -6.76 -29.18 33.90
C ARG A 783 -5.55 -28.25 33.87
N GLU A 784 -4.61 -28.47 32.96
CA GLU A 784 -3.45 -27.58 32.78
C GLU A 784 -3.88 -26.21 32.23
N MET A 785 -4.83 -26.16 31.30
CA MET A 785 -5.40 -24.90 30.83
C MET A 785 -6.08 -24.12 31.96
N GLU A 786 -6.82 -24.79 32.84
CA GLU A 786 -7.52 -24.13 33.96
C GLU A 786 -6.54 -23.49 34.97
N LYS A 787 -5.36 -24.08 35.15
CA LYS A 787 -4.30 -23.56 36.02
C LYS A 787 -3.44 -22.48 35.36
N THR A 788 -3.39 -22.46 34.02
CA THR A 788 -2.53 -21.56 33.25
C THR A 788 -3.18 -20.18 33.10
N PRO A 789 -2.49 -19.08 33.47
CA PRO A 789 -3.01 -17.73 33.30
C PRO A 789 -3.17 -17.40 31.80
N ASN A 790 -4.21 -16.63 31.45
CA ASN A 790 -4.49 -16.21 30.07
C ASN A 790 -4.58 -17.40 29.08
N SER A 791 -5.01 -18.56 29.55
CA SER A 791 -5.16 -19.77 28.73
C SER A 791 -6.32 -19.70 27.75
N ASP A 792 -7.13 -18.64 27.78
CA ASP A 792 -8.27 -18.36 26.90
C ASP A 792 -7.86 -17.76 25.55
N GLN A 793 -6.62 -17.31 25.41
CA GLN A 793 -6.08 -16.79 24.16
C GLN A 793 -4.75 -17.47 23.81
N CYS A 794 -4.52 -17.71 22.52
CA CYS A 794 -3.27 -18.23 22.03
C CYS A 794 -2.21 -17.12 22.00
N ASN A 795 -0.96 -17.48 21.72
CA ASN A 795 0.16 -16.54 21.65
C ASN A 795 0.02 -15.48 20.51
N HIS A 796 -1.04 -15.60 19.70
CA HIS A 796 -1.40 -14.69 18.62
C HIS A 796 -2.74 -13.96 18.85
N GLY A 797 -3.36 -14.09 20.03
CA GLY A 797 -4.60 -13.38 20.40
C GLY A 797 -5.91 -14.06 19.98
N ARG A 798 -5.86 -15.24 19.33
CA ARG A 798 -7.06 -16.03 18.97
C ARG A 798 -7.58 -16.80 20.18
N PRO A 799 -8.88 -17.09 20.29
CA PRO A 799 -9.41 -17.92 21.38
C PRO A 799 -8.87 -19.35 21.31
N THR A 800 -8.45 -19.90 22.44
CA THR A 800 -8.03 -21.31 22.57
C THR A 800 -9.21 -22.26 22.79
N TYR A 801 -10.33 -21.74 23.30
CA TYR A 801 -11.57 -22.50 23.46
C TYR A 801 -12.82 -21.63 23.23
N LEU A 802 -13.91 -22.28 22.84
CA LEU A 802 -15.23 -21.71 22.61
C LEU A 802 -16.23 -22.39 23.54
N LYS A 803 -17.22 -21.63 24.03
CA LYS A 803 -18.30 -22.13 24.88
C LYS A 803 -19.66 -21.87 24.23
N LEU A 804 -20.53 -22.88 24.27
CA LEU A 804 -21.89 -22.84 23.77
C LEU A 804 -22.85 -23.20 24.91
N ASP A 805 -23.66 -22.23 25.30
CA ASP A 805 -24.68 -22.39 26.34
C ASP A 805 -25.82 -23.30 25.87
N ILE A 806 -26.26 -24.22 26.73
CA ILE A 806 -27.36 -25.15 26.45
C ILE A 806 -28.67 -24.43 26.11
N GLU A 807 -28.98 -23.27 26.72
CA GLU A 807 -30.18 -22.49 26.39
C GLU A 807 -30.13 -21.97 24.95
N LYS A 808 -28.95 -21.56 24.49
CA LYS A 808 -28.75 -21.08 23.11
C LYS A 808 -28.77 -22.23 22.12
N ILE A 809 -28.24 -23.40 22.49
CA ILE A 809 -28.35 -24.62 21.70
C ILE A 809 -29.83 -25.01 21.55
N ASN A 810 -30.61 -24.99 22.63
CA ASN A 810 -32.06 -25.27 22.59
C ASN A 810 -32.80 -24.32 21.61
N LYS A 811 -32.47 -23.03 21.61
CA LYS A 811 -33.03 -22.05 20.66
C LYS A 811 -32.73 -22.39 19.20
N LEU A 812 -31.54 -22.93 18.88
CA LEU A 812 -31.22 -23.35 17.50
C LEU A 812 -32.13 -24.51 17.02
N PHE A 813 -32.60 -25.34 17.95
CA PHE A 813 -33.57 -26.39 17.68
C PHE A 813 -35.03 -25.93 17.83
N GLY A 814 -35.28 -24.62 18.01
CA GLY A 814 -36.62 -24.05 18.18
C GLY A 814 -37.29 -24.44 19.49
N ARG A 815 -36.52 -24.90 20.49
CA ARG A 815 -37.00 -25.17 21.84
C ARG A 815 -36.80 -23.91 22.67
N SER A 816 -37.87 -23.43 23.30
CA SER A 816 -37.89 -22.25 24.18
C SER A 816 -37.20 -22.53 25.51
#